data_AF-A0A8H5DP40-F1
#
_entry.id   AF-A0A8H5DP40-F1
#
_cell.length_a   1.000
_cell.length_b   1.000
_cell.length_c   1.000
_cell.angle_alpha   90.00
_cell.angle_beta   90.00
_cell.angle_gamma   90.00
#
_symmetry.space_group_name_H-M   'P 1'
#
loop_
_entity.id
_entity.type
_entity.pdbx_description
1 polymer ?
#
loop_
_entity_poly.entity_id
_entity_poly.type
_entity_poly.pdbx_seq_one_letter_code
_entity_poly.pdbx_strand_id
1 'polypeptide(L)'
;MTTSTFKPTFSLLNHRGAVVTETDFHGKYTVVFFGFTNCKVVCPRAIERLKSALDGLGPEISKRINAVYISVDSERDTPSTLSDFLHKKGASHFIGLTGTKEQIESVRQAFHVFAQHKPDNSVLEGYTISHTAITFILGPDGQVVDNLNDNLNKEEVIKRLQKVLSMNLDAKVYTVLDQESTMAESHGKMSEKQVASIRHIGNLARQLKGDWSHMMGRWDLNDGFGAYRFQLAYSFYALALAHFHRLPAAPGLFKSTMERMINKMLSPDCWYYWRDASTGGGIARTPRTEGWVDPVTKDNIMYSAYVQTMALLYNSLFDDTRYQKPGALTMTYDPVLWGDGAFTFEYDQNSLNDKVYWNMVESGFLGVACEPHCVFQICNQPPILGFRLSDALNGTTTAQEVTSGYVKAWEEFGGSLSQNGGYNTFVSTHNKMLYPSSGTGGDCWAALLMHAWRPQFVEDNYQKKRDEMIERLKGGTISLKMPEITSSASEVPPSPFAADAFGWVAALAAETGDEEVLHGMLAYADKHFSPVQMNGGLFYPRRDETFDENGQYVQNTPMQGNAILPLARLNVSKGFQRLYENPWGPNNRHYTEPALDEVGQTIDVYRAVFLPKENILQFEPGATGKVELTRVFNRGDWTLYSDTRKVAWGDSAQLLGSEPFVEAKSNNGNLIKNIILPPTGIPIVMASTSPVKVLQAPHTGITVRSLSRAIHLFQNILNLRILRTAHLCPPISTVVGHQKAEIDIALVELPGGHVIELLEYSSPPKAEQQELKPYSWDLGSWHLCLTVESLEETLHALESDEAAWSQLTAPQVLEQGPNAGRKVVYVRNEDGLTLELFG
;
A
#
# COMPACT_ATOMS: atom_id res chain seq x y z
N MET A 1 36.35 -18.29 6.42
CA MET A 1 37.31 -18.65 5.37
C MET A 1 36.62 -18.39 4.05
N THR A 2 37.21 -17.56 3.20
CA THR A 2 36.74 -17.22 1.85
C THR A 2 36.70 -18.49 0.99
N THR A 3 35.55 -18.83 0.43
CA THR A 3 35.39 -19.94 -0.53
C THR A 3 36.11 -19.56 -1.82
N SER A 4 37.25 -20.21 -2.08
CA SER A 4 37.97 -20.15 -3.36
C SER A 4 37.07 -20.73 -4.46
N THR A 5 36.64 -19.91 -5.40
CA THR A 5 35.92 -20.33 -6.61
C THR A 5 36.93 -20.80 -7.66
N PHE A 6 36.90 -22.07 -8.02
CA PHE A 6 37.73 -22.65 -9.09
C PHE A 6 36.95 -23.71 -9.87
N LYS A 7 37.40 -23.99 -11.09
CA LYS A 7 36.76 -24.95 -12.01
C LYS A 7 37.69 -26.14 -12.28
N PRO A 8 37.48 -27.30 -11.65
CA PRO A 8 38.30 -28.48 -11.87
C PRO A 8 37.95 -29.16 -13.21
N THR A 9 38.96 -29.60 -13.94
CA THR A 9 38.81 -30.42 -15.16
C THR A 9 39.36 -31.83 -14.91
N PHE A 10 38.75 -32.84 -15.50
CA PHE A 10 39.19 -34.23 -15.36
C PHE A 10 38.70 -35.13 -16.50
N SER A 11 39.43 -36.21 -16.75
CA SER A 11 38.99 -37.29 -17.63
C SER A 11 39.32 -38.63 -16.97
N LEU A 12 38.28 -39.38 -16.61
CA LEU A 12 38.34 -40.59 -15.80
C LEU A 12 37.52 -41.71 -16.44
N LEU A 13 37.65 -42.92 -15.92
CA LEU A 13 36.80 -44.06 -16.25
C LEU A 13 35.71 -44.19 -15.19
N ASN A 14 34.45 -44.30 -15.61
CA ASN A 14 33.39 -44.66 -14.69
C ASN A 14 33.42 -46.17 -14.35
N HIS A 15 32.68 -46.55 -13.32
CA HIS A 15 32.51 -47.94 -12.87
C HIS A 15 31.86 -48.89 -13.91
N ARG A 16 31.48 -48.39 -15.09
CA ARG A 16 31.00 -49.15 -16.25
C ARG A 16 32.03 -49.25 -17.38
N GLY A 17 33.23 -48.70 -17.18
CA GLY A 17 34.33 -48.73 -18.14
C GLY A 17 34.28 -47.65 -19.23
N ALA A 18 33.36 -46.69 -19.16
CA ALA A 18 33.31 -45.58 -20.13
C ALA A 18 34.15 -44.38 -19.64
N VAL A 19 34.77 -43.68 -20.59
CA VAL A 19 35.44 -42.39 -20.31
C VAL A 19 34.37 -41.34 -19.98
N VAL A 20 34.59 -40.60 -18.90
CA VAL A 20 33.73 -39.51 -18.41
C VAL A 20 34.61 -38.30 -18.07
N THR A 21 34.15 -37.11 -18.43
CA THR A 21 34.82 -35.84 -18.13
C THR A 21 33.95 -34.93 -17.26
N GLU A 22 34.48 -33.79 -16.82
CA GLU A 22 33.69 -32.82 -16.05
C GLU A 22 32.47 -32.29 -16.82
N THR A 23 32.57 -32.20 -18.15
CA THR A 23 31.49 -31.68 -19.00
C THR A 23 30.26 -32.57 -19.04
N ASP A 24 30.42 -33.88 -18.78
CA ASP A 24 29.31 -34.84 -18.72
C ASP A 24 28.36 -34.56 -17.54
N PHE A 25 28.81 -33.76 -16.57
CA PHE A 25 28.03 -33.37 -15.39
C PHE A 25 27.42 -31.97 -15.49
N HIS A 26 27.68 -31.23 -16.57
CA HIS A 26 27.08 -29.91 -16.78
C HIS A 26 25.55 -29.96 -16.86
N GLY A 27 24.90 -28.86 -16.52
CA GLY A 27 23.43 -28.75 -16.49
C GLY A 27 22.78 -29.28 -15.21
N LYS A 28 23.54 -29.95 -14.34
CA LYS A 28 23.09 -30.39 -13.01
C LYS A 28 24.11 -29.98 -11.93
N TYR A 29 23.64 -29.85 -10.70
CA TYR A 29 24.56 -29.76 -9.57
C TYR A 29 25.21 -31.12 -9.35
N THR A 30 26.47 -31.14 -8.94
CA THR A 30 27.19 -32.40 -8.74
C THR A 30 27.91 -32.40 -7.41
N VAL A 31 27.58 -33.36 -6.54
CA VAL A 31 28.31 -33.60 -5.29
C VAL A 31 29.44 -34.58 -5.56
N VAL A 32 30.68 -34.16 -5.36
CA VAL A 32 31.88 -34.94 -5.64
C VAL A 32 32.57 -35.30 -4.33
N PHE A 33 32.62 -36.59 -4.00
CA PHE A 33 33.33 -37.10 -2.84
C PHE A 33 34.54 -37.95 -3.26
N PHE A 34 35.69 -37.72 -2.63
CA PHE A 34 36.91 -38.49 -2.87
C PHE A 34 37.07 -39.57 -1.80
N GLY A 35 37.36 -40.81 -2.21
CA GLY A 35 37.52 -41.93 -1.29
C GLY A 35 38.26 -43.11 -1.91
N PHE A 36 38.23 -44.28 -1.26
CA PHE A 36 38.72 -45.54 -1.82
C PHE A 36 37.98 -46.74 -1.21
N THR A 37 37.88 -47.86 -1.93
CA THR A 37 36.98 -48.96 -1.51
C THR A 37 37.39 -49.64 -0.21
N ASN A 38 38.69 -49.65 0.12
CA ASN A 38 39.23 -50.21 1.37
C ASN A 38 39.12 -49.28 2.59
N CYS A 39 38.49 -48.11 2.47
CA CYS A 39 38.31 -47.20 3.61
C CYS A 39 37.26 -47.73 4.60
N LYS A 40 37.70 -48.10 5.82
CA LYS A 40 36.85 -48.79 6.80
C LYS A 40 35.84 -47.89 7.54
N VAL A 41 36.08 -46.58 7.64
CA VAL A 41 35.31 -45.69 8.54
C VAL A 41 34.73 -44.46 7.85
N VAL A 42 35.56 -43.68 7.15
CA VAL A 42 35.14 -42.36 6.63
C VAL A 42 34.24 -42.49 5.40
N CYS A 43 34.65 -43.25 4.38
CA CYS A 43 33.88 -43.38 3.13
C CYS A 43 32.47 -43.96 3.34
N PRO A 44 32.27 -45.03 4.16
CA PRO A 44 30.93 -45.54 4.43
C PRO A 44 30.00 -44.50 5.09
N ARG A 45 30.52 -43.69 6.03
CA ARG A 45 29.73 -42.64 6.69
C ARG A 45 29.36 -41.51 5.73
N ALA A 46 30.30 -41.08 4.89
CA ALA A 46 30.06 -40.03 3.90
C ALA A 46 29.00 -40.46 2.86
N ILE A 47 29.07 -41.70 2.37
CA ILE A 47 28.07 -42.25 1.44
C ILE A 47 26.68 -42.30 2.10
N GLU A 48 26.57 -42.80 3.33
CA GLU A 48 25.27 -42.88 4.01
C GLU A 48 24.68 -41.50 4.30
N ARG A 49 25.52 -40.53 4.67
CA ARG A 49 25.12 -39.13 4.85
C ARG A 49 24.60 -38.52 3.56
N LEU A 50 25.34 -38.65 2.46
CA LEU A 50 24.94 -38.09 1.17
C LEU A 50 23.66 -38.77 0.66
N LYS A 51 23.55 -40.09 0.77
CA LYS A 51 22.32 -40.84 0.44
C LYS A 51 21.13 -40.31 1.24
N SER A 52 21.27 -40.25 2.57
CA SER A 52 20.21 -39.78 3.46
C SER A 52 19.82 -38.33 3.20
N ALA A 53 20.78 -37.47 2.84
CA ALA A 53 20.52 -36.07 2.51
C ALA A 53 19.81 -35.94 1.15
N LEU A 54 20.24 -36.68 0.13
CA LEU A 54 19.59 -36.72 -1.18
C LEU A 54 18.16 -37.27 -1.09
N ASP A 55 17.96 -38.34 -0.32
CA ASP A 55 16.62 -38.88 -0.03
C ASP A 55 15.76 -37.85 0.71
N GLY A 56 16.36 -37.11 1.66
CA GLY A 56 15.69 -36.06 2.43
C GLY A 56 15.31 -34.81 1.63
N LEU A 57 15.91 -34.58 0.45
CA LEU A 57 15.53 -33.50 -0.46
C LEU A 57 14.27 -33.80 -1.27
N GLY A 58 13.84 -35.07 -1.31
CA GLY A 58 12.72 -35.52 -2.11
C GLY A 58 13.09 -35.81 -3.57
N PRO A 59 12.26 -36.61 -4.28
CA PRO A 59 12.62 -37.21 -5.57
C PRO A 59 12.84 -36.18 -6.69
N GLU A 60 12.12 -35.06 -6.67
CA GLU A 60 12.23 -34.04 -7.73
C GLU A 60 13.50 -33.19 -7.62
N ILE A 61 13.91 -32.85 -6.39
CA ILE A 61 15.16 -32.08 -6.17
C ILE A 61 16.37 -33.00 -6.36
N SER A 62 16.30 -34.24 -5.86
CA SER A 62 17.39 -35.20 -6.00
C SER A 62 17.73 -35.52 -7.46
N LYS A 63 16.76 -35.52 -8.39
CA LYS A 63 17.02 -35.72 -9.84
C LYS A 63 17.90 -34.64 -10.48
N ARG A 64 18.00 -33.46 -9.86
CA ARG A 64 18.81 -32.32 -10.31
C ARG A 64 20.25 -32.36 -9.79
N ILE A 65 20.58 -33.36 -8.97
CA ILE A 65 21.89 -33.53 -8.35
C ILE A 65 22.50 -34.85 -8.81
N ASN A 66 23.72 -34.80 -9.36
CA ASN A 66 24.54 -35.99 -9.57
C ASN A 66 25.35 -36.27 -8.30
N ALA A 67 25.47 -37.54 -7.91
CA ALA A 67 26.36 -37.97 -6.84
C ALA A 67 27.56 -38.72 -7.43
N VAL A 68 28.77 -38.18 -7.26
CA VAL A 68 30.00 -38.71 -7.86
C VAL A 68 30.96 -39.13 -6.75
N TYR A 69 31.48 -40.35 -6.88
CA TYR A 69 32.50 -40.89 -6.00
C TYR A 69 33.79 -41.09 -6.80
N ILE A 70 34.84 -40.35 -6.49
CA ILE A 70 36.14 -40.46 -7.18
C ILE A 70 37.10 -41.26 -6.30
N SER A 71 37.61 -42.37 -6.83
CA SER A 71 38.65 -43.13 -6.14
C SER A 71 39.99 -42.39 -6.15
N VAL A 72 40.71 -42.44 -5.03
CA VAL A 72 42.12 -42.01 -4.93
C VAL A 72 43.10 -43.19 -4.98
N ASP A 73 42.61 -44.41 -5.23
CA ASP A 73 43.37 -45.67 -5.18
C ASP A 73 43.29 -46.42 -6.51
N SER A 74 43.97 -45.91 -7.53
CA SER A 74 43.98 -46.49 -8.87
C SER A 74 44.51 -47.93 -8.93
N GLU A 75 45.27 -48.37 -7.93
CA GLU A 75 45.90 -49.70 -7.91
C GLU A 75 44.92 -50.80 -7.50
N ARG A 76 43.92 -50.50 -6.64
CA ARG A 76 42.94 -51.47 -6.14
C ARG A 76 41.52 -51.23 -6.65
N ASP A 77 41.15 -49.98 -6.91
CA ASP A 77 39.79 -49.60 -7.27
C ASP A 77 39.61 -49.63 -8.79
N THR A 78 39.55 -50.83 -9.36
CA THR A 78 39.13 -51.02 -10.76
C THR A 78 37.64 -50.66 -10.93
N PRO A 79 37.17 -50.42 -12.17
CA PRO A 79 35.75 -50.13 -12.42
C PRO A 79 34.80 -51.17 -11.81
N SER A 80 35.13 -52.46 -11.89
CA SER A 80 34.32 -53.54 -11.31
C SER A 80 34.33 -53.51 -9.79
N THR A 81 35.49 -53.34 -9.15
CA THR A 81 35.60 -53.24 -7.69
C THR A 81 34.81 -52.05 -7.15
N LEU A 82 34.86 -50.91 -7.85
CA LEU A 82 34.14 -49.70 -7.46
C LEU A 82 32.62 -49.83 -7.63
N SER A 83 32.18 -50.48 -8.71
CA SER A 83 30.77 -50.82 -8.93
C SER A 83 30.23 -51.70 -7.80
N ASP A 84 30.93 -52.78 -7.45
CA ASP A 84 30.56 -53.70 -6.38
C ASP A 84 30.52 -53.01 -5.02
N PHE A 85 31.48 -52.13 -4.75
CA PHE A 85 31.53 -51.35 -3.52
C PHE A 85 30.31 -50.44 -3.38
N LEU A 86 29.99 -49.63 -4.39
CA LEU A 86 28.84 -48.73 -4.36
C LEU A 86 27.52 -49.50 -4.25
N HIS A 87 27.40 -50.65 -4.94
CA HIS A 87 26.24 -51.52 -4.84
C HIS A 87 26.07 -52.10 -3.42
N LYS A 88 27.13 -52.64 -2.81
CA LYS A 88 27.11 -53.16 -1.43
C LYS A 88 26.78 -52.08 -0.39
N LYS A 89 27.03 -50.80 -0.70
CA LYS A 89 26.68 -49.66 0.17
C LYS A 89 25.30 -49.07 -0.10
N GLY A 90 24.49 -49.67 -0.99
CA GLY A 90 23.16 -49.15 -1.33
C GLY A 90 23.21 -47.83 -2.11
N ALA A 91 24.35 -47.50 -2.72
CA ALA A 91 24.61 -46.27 -3.45
C ALA A 91 24.73 -46.52 -4.96
N SER A 92 23.93 -47.45 -5.52
CA SER A 92 24.00 -47.80 -6.95
C SER A 92 23.65 -46.67 -7.92
N HIS A 93 23.05 -45.57 -7.42
CA HIS A 93 22.79 -44.36 -8.19
C HIS A 93 23.98 -43.38 -8.20
N PHE A 94 25.02 -43.64 -7.41
CA PHE A 94 26.25 -42.86 -7.44
C PHE A 94 27.09 -43.25 -8.66
N ILE A 95 27.77 -42.27 -9.23
CA ILE A 95 28.70 -42.46 -10.34
C ILE A 95 30.10 -42.62 -9.75
N GLY A 96 30.55 -43.86 -9.63
CA GLY A 96 31.94 -44.17 -9.29
C GLY A 96 32.88 -43.87 -10.45
N LEU A 97 33.96 -43.12 -10.20
CA LEU A 97 35.04 -42.80 -11.13
C LEU A 97 36.40 -43.31 -10.61
N THR A 98 37.22 -43.84 -11.51
CA THR A 98 38.60 -44.30 -11.28
C THR A 98 39.44 -44.01 -12.54
N GLY A 99 40.73 -44.36 -12.57
CA GLY A 99 41.59 -44.11 -13.73
C GLY A 99 43.01 -44.62 -13.54
N THR A 100 43.90 -44.28 -14.47
CA THR A 100 45.33 -44.52 -14.28
C THR A 100 45.88 -43.65 -13.15
N LYS A 101 47.05 -44.00 -12.63
CA LYS A 101 47.72 -43.25 -11.56
C LYS A 101 47.89 -41.77 -11.92
N GLU A 102 48.21 -41.49 -13.18
CA GLU A 102 48.38 -40.13 -13.71
C GLU A 102 47.04 -39.38 -13.76
N GLN A 103 45.95 -40.05 -14.16
CA GLN A 103 44.62 -39.45 -14.18
C GLN A 103 44.10 -39.14 -12.77
N ILE A 104 44.34 -40.05 -11.81
CA ILE A 104 43.97 -39.85 -10.40
C ILE A 104 44.78 -38.72 -9.79
N GLU A 105 46.08 -38.63 -10.06
CA GLU A 105 46.89 -37.52 -9.56
C GLU A 105 46.48 -36.18 -10.17
N SER A 106 46.15 -36.14 -11.46
CA SER A 106 45.65 -34.95 -12.14
C SER A 106 44.34 -34.42 -11.52
N VAL A 107 43.33 -35.28 -11.32
CA VAL A 107 42.06 -34.85 -10.71
C VAL A 107 42.24 -34.44 -9.24
N ARG A 108 43.15 -35.09 -8.51
CA ARG A 108 43.48 -34.69 -7.13
C ARG A 108 44.06 -33.28 -7.08
N GLN A 109 44.95 -32.94 -7.99
CA GLN A 109 45.51 -31.59 -8.10
C GLN A 109 44.45 -30.57 -8.50
N ALA A 110 43.59 -30.89 -9.47
CA ALA A 110 42.50 -30.02 -9.91
C ALA A 110 41.50 -29.67 -8.80
N PHE A 111 41.24 -30.61 -7.87
CA PHE A 111 40.35 -30.39 -6.71
C PHE A 111 41.09 -30.02 -5.41
N HIS A 112 42.42 -29.87 -5.44
CA HIS A 112 43.26 -29.62 -4.27
C HIS A 112 43.07 -30.66 -3.14
N VAL A 113 42.91 -31.94 -3.50
CA VAL A 113 42.69 -33.06 -2.57
C VAL A 113 44.02 -33.71 -2.20
N PHE A 114 44.26 -33.92 -0.91
CA PHE A 114 45.43 -34.65 -0.40
C PHE A 114 45.12 -36.15 -0.25
N ALA A 115 46.04 -37.01 -0.67
CA ALA A 115 46.06 -38.44 -0.36
C ALA A 115 47.49 -38.97 -0.46
N GLN A 116 47.83 -39.89 0.45
CA GLN A 116 49.17 -40.42 0.57
C GLN A 116 49.12 -41.89 0.97
N HIS A 117 49.88 -42.72 0.25
CA HIS A 117 50.13 -44.11 0.64
C HIS A 117 50.99 -44.13 1.90
N LYS A 118 50.57 -44.92 2.89
CA LYS A 118 51.30 -45.19 4.12
C LYS A 118 51.51 -46.69 4.25
N PRO A 119 52.75 -47.18 4.31
CA PRO A 119 53.02 -48.58 4.61
C PRO A 119 52.32 -48.98 5.91
N ASP A 120 51.63 -50.11 5.89
CA ASP A 120 50.90 -50.64 7.03
C ASP A 120 50.97 -52.16 7.01
N ASN A 121 51.90 -52.70 7.79
CA ASN A 121 52.13 -54.14 7.89
C ASN A 121 51.04 -54.87 8.69
N SER A 122 50.05 -54.15 9.25
CA SER A 122 48.92 -54.74 9.97
C SER A 122 47.75 -55.14 9.06
N VAL A 123 47.81 -54.80 7.76
CA VAL A 123 46.83 -55.19 6.74
C VAL A 123 47.47 -56.12 5.71
N LEU A 124 46.69 -57.08 5.21
CA LEU A 124 47.13 -58.10 4.25
C LEU A 124 47.76 -57.50 2.99
N GLU A 125 47.32 -56.31 2.59
CA GLU A 125 47.79 -55.62 1.38
C GLU A 125 49.00 -54.68 1.59
N GLY A 126 49.52 -54.54 2.81
CA GLY A 126 50.79 -53.85 3.12
C GLY A 126 50.75 -52.32 3.14
N TYR A 127 49.62 -51.65 2.86
CA TYR A 127 49.50 -50.19 2.97
C TYR A 127 48.05 -49.69 3.19
N THR A 128 47.96 -48.49 3.78
CA THR A 128 46.73 -47.69 3.92
C THR A 128 46.86 -46.36 3.19
N ILE A 129 45.76 -45.66 2.92
CA ILE A 129 45.75 -44.34 2.29
C ILE A 129 45.15 -43.33 3.26
N SER A 130 45.94 -42.31 3.64
CA SER A 130 45.39 -41.10 4.26
C SER A 130 44.83 -40.22 3.15
N HIS A 131 43.57 -39.78 3.21
CA HIS A 131 42.96 -38.86 2.22
C HIS A 131 42.08 -37.81 2.89
N THR A 132 41.88 -36.66 2.23
CA THR A 132 40.98 -35.60 2.69
C THR A 132 39.52 -36.05 2.60
N ALA A 133 38.78 -35.92 3.70
CA ALA A 133 37.35 -36.22 3.79
C ALA A 133 36.51 -34.97 3.54
N ILE A 134 36.37 -34.57 2.28
CA ILE A 134 35.58 -33.40 1.87
C ILE A 134 34.71 -33.75 0.67
N THR A 135 33.48 -33.24 0.65
CA THR A 135 32.61 -33.32 -0.52
C THR A 135 32.49 -31.93 -1.15
N PHE A 136 32.78 -31.82 -2.44
CA PHE A 136 32.61 -30.57 -3.19
C PHE A 136 31.22 -30.50 -3.81
N ILE A 137 30.65 -29.31 -3.91
CA ILE A 137 29.43 -29.05 -4.67
C ILE A 137 29.83 -28.27 -5.92
N LEU A 138 29.64 -28.88 -7.08
CA LEU A 138 29.80 -28.24 -8.38
C LEU A 138 28.47 -27.66 -8.85
N GLY A 139 28.52 -26.43 -9.37
CA GLY A 139 27.40 -25.79 -10.06
C GLY A 139 27.17 -26.40 -11.45
N PRO A 140 26.05 -26.05 -12.12
CA PRO A 140 25.72 -26.55 -13.46
C PRO A 140 26.74 -26.22 -14.56
N ASP A 141 27.63 -25.25 -14.31
CA ASP A 141 28.71 -24.82 -15.19
C ASP A 141 30.07 -25.46 -14.85
N GLY A 142 30.09 -26.37 -13.87
CA GLY A 142 31.29 -27.08 -13.41
C GLY A 142 32.14 -26.34 -12.38
N GLN A 143 31.76 -25.12 -11.94
CA GLN A 143 32.50 -24.41 -10.88
C GLN A 143 32.22 -24.97 -9.50
N VAL A 144 33.22 -25.00 -8.61
CA VAL A 144 33.01 -25.30 -7.19
C VAL A 144 32.28 -24.13 -6.54
N VAL A 145 31.05 -24.36 -6.07
CA VAL A 145 30.17 -23.33 -5.48
C VAL A 145 30.06 -23.44 -3.95
N ASP A 146 30.34 -24.61 -3.37
CA ASP A 146 30.44 -24.82 -1.92
C ASP A 146 31.19 -26.13 -1.61
N ASN A 147 31.53 -26.37 -0.34
CA ASN A 147 32.12 -27.61 0.15
C ASN A 147 31.49 -28.07 1.48
N LEU A 148 31.39 -29.39 1.66
CA LEU A 148 30.82 -30.04 2.84
C LEU A 148 31.92 -30.77 3.62
N ASN A 149 32.11 -30.35 4.87
CA ASN A 149 33.05 -30.97 5.79
C ASN A 149 32.48 -32.28 6.36
N ASP A 150 33.37 -33.20 6.75
CA ASP A 150 32.95 -34.53 7.25
C ASP A 150 32.25 -34.51 8.62
N ASN A 151 32.23 -33.39 9.33
CA ASN A 151 31.52 -33.25 10.61
C ASN A 151 30.06 -32.79 10.48
N LEU A 152 29.60 -32.44 9.27
CA LEU A 152 28.22 -32.00 9.07
C LEU A 152 27.24 -33.17 9.22
N ASN A 153 26.10 -32.90 9.87
CA ASN A 153 24.97 -33.84 9.96
C ASN A 153 24.07 -33.78 8.71
N LYS A 154 23.06 -34.66 8.63
CA LYS A 154 22.16 -34.77 7.48
C LYS A 154 21.41 -33.46 7.22
N GLU A 155 20.86 -32.85 8.26
CA GLU A 155 20.03 -31.65 8.19
C GLU A 155 20.85 -30.45 7.69
N GLU A 156 22.11 -30.34 8.15
CA GLU A 156 23.04 -29.31 7.70
C GLU A 156 23.41 -29.48 6.22
N VAL A 157 23.63 -30.72 5.76
CA VAL A 157 23.88 -31.01 4.34
C VAL A 157 22.66 -30.67 3.48
N ILE A 158 21.45 -31.03 3.91
CA ILE A 158 20.20 -30.66 3.22
C ILE A 158 20.10 -29.14 3.09
N LYS A 159 20.30 -28.41 4.19
CA LYS A 159 20.22 -26.94 4.22
C LYS A 159 21.26 -26.30 3.29
N ARG A 160 22.48 -26.84 3.25
CA ARG A 160 23.56 -26.39 2.34
C ARG A 160 23.19 -26.61 0.87
N LEU A 161 22.72 -27.81 0.53
CA LEU A 161 22.29 -28.13 -0.84
C LEU A 161 21.11 -27.26 -1.27
N GLN A 162 20.12 -27.04 -0.40
CA GLN A 162 18.99 -26.13 -0.67
C GLN A 162 19.45 -24.70 -0.92
N LYS A 163 20.37 -24.17 -0.11
CA LYS A 163 20.93 -22.82 -0.27
C LYS A 163 21.67 -22.65 -1.60
N VAL A 164 22.48 -23.63 -1.98
CA VAL A 164 23.24 -23.58 -3.23
C VAL A 164 22.33 -23.69 -4.46
N LEU A 165 21.23 -24.46 -4.35
CA LEU A 165 20.19 -24.54 -5.37
C LEU A 165 19.38 -23.24 -5.49
N SER A 166 19.16 -22.51 -4.38
CA SER A 166 18.41 -21.25 -4.37
C SER A 166 19.21 -20.09 -4.97
N MET A 167 20.51 -19.99 -4.66
CA MET A 167 21.39 -18.91 -5.13
C MET A 167 21.48 -18.75 -6.65
N ASN A 168 21.22 -19.80 -7.43
CA ASN A 168 21.32 -19.78 -8.89
C ASN A 168 19.97 -19.49 -9.58
N LEU A 169 18.86 -19.69 -8.87
CA LEU A 169 17.56 -19.12 -9.24
C LEU A 169 17.57 -17.62 -9.00
N ASP A 170 18.08 -17.18 -7.84
CA ASP A 170 18.31 -15.77 -7.56
C ASP A 170 19.27 -15.17 -8.60
N ALA A 171 20.43 -15.78 -8.87
CA ALA A 171 21.38 -15.27 -9.85
C ALA A 171 20.83 -15.18 -11.28
N LYS A 172 19.98 -16.12 -11.74
CA LYS A 172 19.30 -16.05 -13.04
C LYS A 172 18.27 -14.93 -13.11
N VAL A 173 17.56 -14.68 -12.01
CA VAL A 173 16.55 -13.62 -11.90
C VAL A 173 17.24 -12.27 -11.81
N TYR A 174 18.30 -12.16 -10.99
CA TYR A 174 19.15 -10.99 -10.93
C TYR A 174 19.80 -10.71 -12.28
N THR A 175 20.35 -11.70 -13.01
CA THR A 175 20.89 -11.45 -14.37
C THR A 175 19.84 -11.09 -15.42
N VAL A 176 18.58 -11.48 -15.27
CA VAL A 176 17.48 -11.04 -16.15
C VAL A 176 16.99 -9.63 -15.80
N LEU A 177 16.99 -9.26 -14.51
CA LEU A 177 16.60 -7.93 -14.03
C LEU A 177 17.73 -6.89 -14.09
N ASP A 178 19.01 -7.30 -14.03
CA ASP A 178 20.21 -6.43 -14.11
C ASP A 178 20.64 -6.10 -15.55
N GLN A 179 20.03 -6.72 -16.57
CA GLN A 179 20.40 -6.41 -17.96
C GLN A 179 20.15 -4.94 -18.34
N GLU A 180 19.33 -4.22 -17.54
CA GLU A 180 19.22 -2.77 -17.53
C GLU A 180 19.00 -2.32 -16.08
N SER A 181 19.85 -1.43 -15.52
CA SER A 181 19.77 -0.99 -14.11
C SER A 181 18.39 -0.41 -13.72
N THR A 182 17.65 0.08 -14.70
CA THR A 182 16.27 0.60 -14.58
C THR A 182 15.24 -0.50 -14.31
N MET A 183 15.43 -1.72 -14.80
CA MET A 183 14.55 -2.87 -14.52
C MET A 183 14.76 -3.43 -13.11
N ALA A 184 15.99 -3.41 -12.60
CA ALA A 184 16.31 -3.85 -11.24
C ALA A 184 15.67 -2.95 -10.16
N GLU A 185 15.63 -1.63 -10.37
CA GLU A 185 14.98 -0.68 -9.46
C GLU A 185 13.44 -0.82 -9.48
N SER A 186 12.87 -1.05 -10.67
CA SER A 186 11.43 -1.17 -10.86
C SER A 186 10.93 -2.49 -10.28
N HIS A 187 11.43 -3.62 -10.75
CA HIS A 187 10.94 -4.96 -10.42
C HIS A 187 11.67 -5.63 -9.24
N GLY A 188 12.49 -4.85 -8.52
CA GLY A 188 13.22 -5.29 -7.33
C GLY A 188 12.30 -5.68 -6.17
N LYS A 189 12.87 -6.36 -5.17
CA LYS A 189 12.13 -6.66 -3.92
C LYS A 189 11.85 -5.35 -3.19
N MET A 190 10.60 -5.10 -2.85
CA MET A 190 10.22 -3.93 -2.05
C MET A 190 10.76 -4.04 -0.62
N SER A 191 11.01 -2.89 0.01
CA SER A 191 11.34 -2.80 1.43
C SER A 191 10.08 -2.88 2.31
N GLU A 192 10.24 -3.23 3.60
CA GLU A 192 9.15 -3.22 4.59
C GLU A 192 8.44 -1.88 4.67
N LYS A 193 9.19 -0.76 4.63
CA LYS A 193 8.61 0.58 4.66
C LYS A 193 7.77 0.89 3.43
N GLN A 194 8.18 0.43 2.23
CA GLN A 194 7.38 0.60 1.01
C GLN A 194 6.07 -0.18 1.10
N VAL A 195 6.12 -1.44 1.54
CA VAL A 195 4.90 -2.26 1.72
C VAL A 195 3.99 -1.65 2.79
N ALA A 196 4.55 -1.19 3.91
CA ALA A 196 3.81 -0.50 4.96
C ALA A 196 3.19 0.83 4.47
N SER A 197 3.81 1.54 3.52
CA SER A 197 3.21 2.72 2.89
C SER A 197 1.99 2.37 2.03
N ILE A 198 2.03 1.29 1.25
CA ILE A 198 0.85 0.78 0.52
C ILE A 198 -0.27 0.44 1.50
N ARG A 199 0.07 -0.26 2.60
CA ARG A 199 -0.91 -0.66 3.62
C ARG A 199 -1.54 0.55 4.32
N HIS A 200 -0.76 1.60 4.59
CA HIS A 200 -1.26 2.86 5.15
C HIS A 200 -2.31 3.52 4.24
N ILE A 201 -2.01 3.67 2.94
CA ILE A 201 -2.98 4.20 1.96
C ILE A 201 -4.24 3.32 1.94
N GLY A 202 -4.08 2.00 1.96
CA GLY A 202 -5.20 1.05 2.05
C GLY A 202 -6.04 1.19 3.33
N ASN A 203 -5.43 1.53 4.47
CA ASN A 203 -6.15 1.79 5.72
C ASN A 203 -7.05 3.03 5.59
N LEU A 204 -6.53 4.13 5.03
CA LEU A 204 -7.28 5.38 4.81
C LEU A 204 -8.44 5.18 3.82
N ALA A 205 -8.20 4.44 2.73
CA ALA A 205 -9.23 4.14 1.74
C ALA A 205 -10.38 3.28 2.28
N ARG A 206 -10.15 2.50 3.34
CA ARG A 206 -11.15 1.60 3.96
C ARG A 206 -12.02 2.26 5.03
N GLN A 207 -11.69 3.46 5.48
CA GLN A 207 -12.53 4.23 6.38
C GLN A 207 -13.94 4.41 5.81
N LEU A 208 -14.95 4.43 6.68
CA LEU A 208 -16.35 4.57 6.31
C LEU A 208 -16.60 5.91 5.59
N LYS A 209 -17.74 6.01 4.88
CA LYS A 209 -18.18 7.28 4.31
C LYS A 209 -18.34 8.31 5.44
N GLY A 210 -17.76 9.49 5.27
CA GLY A 210 -17.73 10.56 6.29
C GLY A 210 -16.64 10.39 7.36
N ASP A 211 -15.97 9.24 7.45
CA ASP A 211 -14.79 9.08 8.30
C ASP A 211 -13.52 9.50 7.54
N TRP A 212 -12.92 10.57 8.05
CA TRP A 212 -11.70 11.20 7.54
C TRP A 212 -10.61 11.28 8.63
N SER A 213 -10.69 10.43 9.65
CA SER A 213 -9.71 10.35 10.72
C SER A 213 -8.29 10.26 10.16
N HIS A 214 -7.35 11.03 10.71
CA HIS A 214 -5.95 11.15 10.23
C HIS A 214 -5.74 11.82 8.87
N MET A 215 -6.81 12.20 8.15
CA MET A 215 -6.71 12.99 6.91
C MET A 215 -7.03 14.48 7.12
N MET A 216 -7.60 14.84 8.28
CA MET A 216 -8.04 16.20 8.58
C MET A 216 -6.86 17.20 8.65
N GLY A 217 -6.86 18.13 7.69
CA GLY A 217 -5.92 19.24 7.64
C GLY A 217 -6.13 20.26 8.76
N ARG A 218 -5.34 21.35 8.74
CA ARG A 218 -5.42 22.42 9.75
C ARG A 218 -6.70 23.25 9.68
N TRP A 219 -7.36 23.27 8.53
CA TRP A 219 -8.49 24.15 8.24
C TRP A 219 -9.74 23.32 7.94
N ASP A 220 -10.89 23.80 8.43
CA ASP A 220 -12.14 23.02 8.46
C ASP A 220 -12.91 23.03 7.13
N LEU A 221 -12.66 24.00 6.24
CA LEU A 221 -13.44 24.21 5.01
C LEU A 221 -13.06 23.27 3.86
N ASN A 222 -12.01 22.45 4.02
CA ASN A 222 -11.50 21.53 2.99
C ASN A 222 -11.27 22.18 1.61
N ASP A 223 -11.09 23.51 1.55
CA ASP A 223 -10.88 24.31 0.35
C ASP A 223 -9.38 24.60 0.12
N GLY A 224 -8.56 24.59 1.18
CA GLY A 224 -7.11 24.79 1.13
C GLY A 224 -6.26 23.54 0.84
N PHE A 225 -4.92 23.67 0.91
CA PHE A 225 -3.94 22.64 0.50
C PHE A 225 -3.92 21.36 1.35
N GLY A 226 -4.50 21.39 2.55
CA GLY A 226 -4.70 20.19 3.37
C GLY A 226 -5.86 19.31 2.92
N ALA A 227 -6.52 19.65 1.81
CA ALA A 227 -7.78 19.05 1.46
C ALA A 227 -7.70 17.56 1.09
N TYR A 228 -8.79 16.83 1.35
CA TYR A 228 -8.89 15.39 1.07
C TYR A 228 -8.63 15.05 -0.40
N ARG A 229 -9.05 15.92 -1.34
CA ARG A 229 -8.83 15.70 -2.78
C ARG A 229 -7.36 15.57 -3.15
N PHE A 230 -6.47 16.37 -2.55
CA PHE A 230 -5.03 16.27 -2.84
C PHE A 230 -4.44 14.98 -2.26
N GLN A 231 -4.80 14.64 -1.01
CA GLN A 231 -4.35 13.42 -0.35
C GLN A 231 -4.79 12.17 -1.12
N LEU A 232 -6.05 12.11 -1.55
CA LEU A 232 -6.59 11.00 -2.34
C LEU A 232 -5.87 10.89 -3.69
N ALA A 233 -5.74 11.97 -4.44
CA ALA A 233 -5.12 11.94 -5.76
C ALA A 233 -3.65 11.49 -5.71
N TYR A 234 -2.84 12.06 -4.81
CA TYR A 234 -1.41 11.72 -4.73
C TYR A 234 -1.16 10.35 -4.10
N SER A 235 -2.01 9.90 -3.17
CA SER A 235 -1.98 8.50 -2.71
C SER A 235 -2.36 7.54 -3.84
N PHE A 236 -3.30 7.93 -4.69
CA PHE A 236 -3.71 7.13 -5.85
C PHE A 236 -2.57 7.01 -6.86
N TYR A 237 -1.84 8.11 -7.12
CA TYR A 237 -0.64 8.08 -7.96
C TYR A 237 0.48 7.23 -7.35
N ALA A 238 0.66 7.28 -6.02
CA ALA A 238 1.63 6.43 -5.35
C ALA A 238 1.32 4.93 -5.52
N LEU A 239 0.05 4.55 -5.41
CA LEU A 239 -0.40 3.18 -5.68
C LEU A 239 -0.26 2.81 -7.17
N ALA A 240 -0.56 3.74 -8.08
CA ALA A 240 -0.39 3.53 -9.51
C ALA A 240 1.07 3.25 -9.88
N LEU A 241 2.01 4.05 -9.38
CA LEU A 241 3.43 3.86 -9.60
C LEU A 241 3.93 2.56 -8.97
N ALA A 242 3.48 2.23 -7.75
CA ALA A 242 3.81 0.96 -7.11
C ALA A 242 3.29 -0.23 -7.92
N HIS A 243 2.06 -0.17 -8.42
CA HIS A 243 1.50 -1.23 -9.25
C HIS A 243 2.25 -1.35 -10.59
N PHE A 244 2.42 -0.25 -11.31
CA PHE A 244 3.01 -0.24 -12.63
C PHE A 244 4.49 -0.64 -12.62
N HIS A 245 5.28 -0.08 -11.69
CA HIS A 245 6.73 -0.28 -11.67
C HIS A 245 7.17 -1.40 -10.76
N ARG A 246 6.51 -1.66 -9.63
CA ARG A 246 7.04 -2.56 -8.58
C ARG A 246 6.32 -3.90 -8.50
N LEU A 247 4.99 -3.86 -8.55
CA LEU A 247 4.13 -5.03 -8.41
C LEU A 247 3.19 -5.19 -9.61
N PRO A 248 3.70 -5.25 -10.86
CA PRO A 248 2.86 -5.31 -12.04
C PRO A 248 1.98 -6.57 -12.05
N ALA A 249 2.47 -7.71 -11.57
CA ALA A 249 1.69 -8.93 -11.55
C ALA A 249 0.78 -9.08 -10.32
N ALA A 250 0.46 -7.99 -9.58
CA ALA A 250 -0.46 -8.02 -8.43
C ALA A 250 -1.59 -6.97 -8.50
N PRO A 251 -2.38 -6.90 -9.58
CA PRO A 251 -3.50 -5.95 -9.69
C PRO A 251 -4.50 -6.08 -8.54
N GLY A 252 -4.73 -7.29 -8.03
CA GLY A 252 -5.63 -7.57 -6.91
C GLY A 252 -5.29 -6.86 -5.61
N LEU A 253 -4.03 -6.49 -5.41
CA LEU A 253 -3.59 -5.74 -4.24
C LEU A 253 -4.09 -4.29 -4.26
N PHE A 254 -4.22 -3.70 -5.45
CA PHE A 254 -4.48 -2.27 -5.63
C PHE A 254 -5.92 -1.96 -6.01
N LYS A 255 -6.53 -2.83 -6.83
CA LYS A 255 -7.81 -2.58 -7.50
C LYS A 255 -8.91 -2.10 -6.55
N SER A 256 -9.22 -2.88 -5.51
CA SER A 256 -10.29 -2.53 -4.55
C SER A 256 -10.00 -1.26 -3.73
N THR A 257 -8.73 -0.98 -3.42
CA THR A 257 -8.31 0.23 -2.73
C THR A 257 -8.51 1.45 -3.61
N MET A 258 -8.06 1.38 -4.87
CA MET A 258 -8.18 2.46 -5.85
C MET A 258 -9.66 2.74 -6.20
N GLU A 259 -10.50 1.71 -6.30
CA GLU A 259 -11.96 1.86 -6.42
C GLU A 259 -12.57 2.66 -5.26
N ARG A 260 -12.22 2.30 -4.01
CA ARG A 260 -12.69 3.03 -2.81
C ARG A 260 -12.25 4.48 -2.80
N MET A 261 -11.03 4.77 -3.26
CA MET A 261 -10.51 6.13 -3.32
C MET A 261 -11.25 6.99 -4.35
N ILE A 262 -11.60 6.44 -5.53
CA ILE A 262 -12.46 7.14 -6.50
C ILE A 262 -13.83 7.42 -5.87
N ASN A 263 -14.44 6.44 -5.20
CA ASN A 263 -15.71 6.64 -4.51
C ASN A 263 -15.63 7.73 -3.42
N LYS A 264 -14.52 7.80 -2.66
CA LYS A 264 -14.28 8.87 -1.68
C LYS A 264 -14.10 10.23 -2.37
N MET A 265 -13.41 10.29 -3.52
CA MET A 265 -13.24 11.53 -4.30
C MET A 265 -14.58 12.09 -4.82
N LEU A 266 -15.56 11.23 -5.08
CA LEU A 266 -16.92 11.63 -5.49
C LEU A 266 -17.82 12.02 -4.29
N SER A 267 -17.35 11.90 -3.04
CA SER A 267 -18.08 12.33 -1.85
C SER A 267 -18.20 13.86 -1.80
N PRO A 268 -19.35 14.42 -1.37
CA PRO A 268 -19.52 15.86 -1.15
C PRO A 268 -18.42 16.51 -0.33
N ASP A 269 -17.84 15.77 0.63
CA ASP A 269 -16.69 16.23 1.42
C ASP A 269 -15.53 16.73 0.55
N CYS A 270 -15.34 16.16 -0.65
CA CYS A 270 -14.23 16.46 -1.54
C CYS A 270 -14.51 17.58 -2.55
N TRP A 271 -15.77 17.93 -2.82
CA TRP A 271 -16.12 18.83 -3.92
C TRP A 271 -17.14 19.93 -3.56
N TYR A 272 -17.88 19.80 -2.46
CA TYR A 272 -18.95 20.74 -2.14
C TYR A 272 -18.43 22.14 -1.77
N TYR A 273 -17.16 22.25 -1.34
CA TYR A 273 -16.48 23.54 -1.17
C TYR A 273 -16.58 24.44 -2.41
N TRP A 274 -16.72 23.83 -3.60
CA TRP A 274 -16.77 24.54 -4.87
C TRP A 274 -17.96 25.50 -4.97
N ARG A 275 -19.09 25.19 -4.31
CA ARG A 275 -20.25 26.10 -4.23
C ARG A 275 -19.81 27.50 -3.82
N ASP A 276 -18.94 27.60 -2.83
CA ASP A 276 -18.49 28.87 -2.27
C ASP A 276 -17.29 29.42 -3.06
N ALA A 277 -16.33 28.56 -3.43
CA ALA A 277 -15.13 28.96 -4.17
C ALA A 277 -15.42 29.44 -5.61
N SER A 278 -16.47 28.93 -6.25
CA SER A 278 -16.91 29.33 -7.60
C SER A 278 -17.38 30.78 -7.67
N THR A 279 -17.69 31.40 -6.53
CA THR A 279 -18.08 32.82 -6.49
C THR A 279 -16.90 33.75 -6.75
N GLY A 280 -15.65 33.29 -6.70
CA GLY A 280 -14.44 34.12 -6.86
C GLY A 280 -13.88 34.65 -5.53
N GLY A 281 -12.79 35.43 -5.62
CA GLY A 281 -12.03 35.92 -4.47
C GLY A 281 -10.67 35.25 -4.33
N GLY A 282 -10.44 34.55 -3.21
CA GLY A 282 -9.18 33.85 -2.92
C GLY A 282 -7.96 34.76 -2.75
N ILE A 283 -6.76 34.17 -2.91
CA ILE A 283 -5.46 34.84 -2.69
C ILE A 283 -5.27 36.03 -3.65
N ALA A 284 -5.82 35.94 -4.87
CA ALA A 284 -5.73 36.99 -5.88
C ALA A 284 -6.86 38.03 -5.80
N ARG A 285 -7.77 37.92 -4.82
CA ARG A 285 -8.94 38.81 -4.63
C ARG A 285 -9.71 39.07 -5.92
N THR A 286 -10.02 38.00 -6.66
CA THR A 286 -10.69 38.10 -7.95
C THR A 286 -12.15 38.60 -7.79
N PRO A 287 -12.73 39.22 -8.84
CA PRO A 287 -14.11 39.70 -8.78
C PRO A 287 -15.08 38.59 -8.40
N ARG A 288 -16.08 38.91 -7.57
CA ARG A 288 -17.10 37.94 -7.19
C ARG A 288 -18.29 37.92 -8.16
N THR A 289 -18.77 36.72 -8.49
CA THR A 289 -19.94 36.48 -9.37
C THR A 289 -20.94 35.52 -8.72
N GLU A 290 -22.07 35.30 -9.38
CA GLU A 290 -22.99 34.20 -9.03
C GLU A 290 -22.23 32.87 -9.07
N GLY A 291 -22.36 32.08 -8.00
CA GLY A 291 -21.67 30.80 -7.86
C GLY A 291 -22.39 29.67 -8.59
N TRP A 292 -21.69 28.58 -8.86
CA TRP A 292 -22.26 27.34 -9.37
C TRP A 292 -21.79 26.15 -8.53
N VAL A 293 -22.69 25.19 -8.35
CA VAL A 293 -22.47 24.04 -7.44
C VAL A 293 -21.77 22.88 -8.13
N ASP A 294 -21.98 22.73 -9.44
CA ASP A 294 -21.37 21.68 -10.25
C ASP A 294 -19.84 21.83 -10.26
N PRO A 295 -19.09 20.86 -9.70
CA PRO A 295 -17.65 20.99 -9.52
C PRO A 295 -16.84 20.70 -10.78
N VAL A 296 -17.47 20.36 -11.91
CA VAL A 296 -16.80 19.98 -13.17
C VAL A 296 -17.11 20.94 -14.30
N THR A 297 -18.33 21.48 -14.35
CA THR A 297 -18.80 22.23 -15.51
C THR A 297 -17.92 23.43 -15.91
N LYS A 298 -17.27 24.11 -14.97
CA LYS A 298 -16.38 25.24 -15.26
C LYS A 298 -15.37 25.46 -14.14
N ASP A 299 -14.15 25.85 -14.52
CA ASP A 299 -13.02 26.08 -13.62
C ASP A 299 -12.72 24.84 -12.76
N ASN A 300 -12.43 25.00 -11.46
CA ASN A 300 -12.20 23.94 -10.49
C ASN A 300 -11.26 22.82 -10.97
N ILE A 301 -10.23 23.18 -11.75
CA ILE A 301 -9.45 22.19 -12.48
C ILE A 301 -8.78 21.16 -11.57
N MET A 302 -8.42 21.55 -10.33
CA MET A 302 -7.84 20.61 -9.39
C MET A 302 -8.78 19.48 -9.02
N TYR A 303 -10.08 19.75 -8.89
CA TYR A 303 -11.02 18.67 -8.64
C TYR A 303 -11.28 17.85 -9.91
N SER A 304 -11.71 18.52 -10.99
CA SER A 304 -12.14 17.85 -12.22
C SER A 304 -11.02 17.05 -12.88
N ALA A 305 -9.79 17.57 -12.89
CA ALA A 305 -8.65 16.85 -13.43
C ALA A 305 -8.21 15.66 -12.57
N TYR A 306 -8.38 15.70 -11.24
CA TYR A 306 -8.12 14.53 -10.41
C TYR A 306 -9.13 13.41 -10.65
N VAL A 307 -10.41 13.74 -10.75
CA VAL A 307 -11.42 12.73 -11.11
C VAL A 307 -11.12 12.14 -12.51
N GLN A 308 -10.78 12.99 -13.48
CA GLN A 308 -10.41 12.59 -14.85
C GLN A 308 -9.22 11.63 -14.86
N THR A 309 -8.10 12.04 -14.26
CA THR A 309 -6.87 11.25 -14.22
C THR A 309 -7.03 9.96 -13.43
N MET A 310 -7.70 9.98 -12.28
CA MET A 310 -7.94 8.76 -11.49
C MET A 310 -8.77 7.75 -12.27
N ALA A 311 -9.83 8.17 -12.96
CA ALA A 311 -10.67 7.28 -13.77
C ALA A 311 -9.90 6.68 -14.97
N LEU A 312 -9.17 7.52 -15.71
CA LEU A 312 -8.37 7.08 -16.86
C LEU A 312 -7.21 6.16 -16.45
N LEU A 313 -6.52 6.51 -15.35
CA LEU A 313 -5.42 5.71 -14.82
C LEU A 313 -5.92 4.38 -14.26
N TYR A 314 -7.09 4.35 -13.62
CA TYR A 314 -7.73 3.11 -13.21
C TYR A 314 -8.00 2.18 -14.40
N ASN A 315 -8.59 2.71 -15.47
CA ASN A 315 -8.83 1.94 -16.69
C ASN A 315 -7.52 1.41 -17.29
N SER A 316 -6.50 2.27 -17.41
CA SER A 316 -5.17 1.91 -17.89
C SER A 316 -4.44 0.92 -16.99
N LEU A 317 -4.69 0.85 -15.69
CA LEU A 317 -3.98 -0.09 -14.82
C LEU A 317 -4.65 -1.47 -14.79
N PHE A 318 -5.97 -1.54 -14.98
CA PHE A 318 -6.75 -2.75 -14.71
C PHE A 318 -7.56 -3.29 -15.89
N ASP A 319 -7.49 -2.65 -17.06
CA ASP A 319 -8.32 -2.95 -18.24
C ASP A 319 -9.82 -3.01 -17.88
N ASP A 320 -10.27 -2.01 -17.13
CA ASP A 320 -11.58 -2.00 -16.49
C ASP A 320 -12.35 -0.72 -16.85
N THR A 321 -13.26 -0.86 -17.82
CA THR A 321 -14.03 0.24 -18.41
C THR A 321 -15.22 0.69 -17.56
N ARG A 322 -15.31 0.32 -16.28
CA ARG A 322 -16.47 0.66 -15.43
C ARG A 322 -16.80 2.14 -15.39
N TYR A 323 -15.78 3.01 -15.43
CA TYR A 323 -15.99 4.46 -15.35
C TYR A 323 -16.32 5.08 -16.71
N GLN A 324 -16.23 4.32 -17.81
CA GLN A 324 -16.78 4.73 -19.11
C GLN A 324 -18.29 4.53 -19.20
N LYS A 325 -18.91 3.81 -18.26
CA LYS A 325 -20.36 3.64 -18.24
C LYS A 325 -21.02 4.99 -17.92
N PRO A 326 -22.13 5.34 -18.60
CA PRO A 326 -22.87 6.58 -18.32
C PRO A 326 -23.20 6.71 -16.82
N GLY A 327 -22.91 7.88 -16.25
CA GLY A 327 -23.17 8.18 -14.83
C GLY A 327 -22.26 7.48 -13.83
N ALA A 328 -21.20 6.79 -14.25
CA ALA A 328 -20.30 6.08 -13.33
C ALA A 328 -19.48 7.01 -12.40
N LEU A 329 -19.39 8.31 -12.73
CA LEU A 329 -18.74 9.34 -11.93
C LEU A 329 -19.74 10.35 -11.38
N THR A 330 -20.94 9.89 -11.03
CA THR A 330 -22.02 10.74 -10.51
C THR A 330 -21.67 11.32 -9.13
N MET A 331 -21.89 12.63 -8.99
CA MET A 331 -21.75 13.37 -7.74
C MET A 331 -23.14 13.73 -7.23
N THR A 332 -23.43 13.43 -5.96
CA THR A 332 -24.76 13.69 -5.37
C THR A 332 -24.61 14.26 -3.97
N TYR A 333 -25.42 15.26 -3.66
CA TYR A 333 -25.58 15.80 -2.31
C TYR A 333 -27.07 16.01 -2.02
N ASP A 334 -27.50 15.53 -0.86
CA ASP A 334 -28.89 15.59 -0.38
C ASP A 334 -28.88 16.11 1.07
N PRO A 335 -28.99 17.44 1.27
CA PRO A 335 -28.91 18.01 2.60
C PRO A 335 -30.23 17.82 3.38
N VAL A 336 -30.12 17.35 4.62
CA VAL A 336 -31.27 17.03 5.47
C VAL A 336 -31.89 18.26 6.15
N LEU A 337 -31.06 19.25 6.53
CA LEU A 337 -31.49 20.39 7.36
C LEU A 337 -31.55 21.74 6.60
N TRP A 338 -30.68 21.95 5.60
CA TRP A 338 -30.48 23.27 4.96
C TRP A 338 -30.20 23.13 3.45
N GLY A 339 -30.81 23.95 2.58
CA GLY A 339 -30.49 24.03 1.14
C GLY A 339 -31.67 23.74 0.18
N ASP A 340 -31.44 23.92 -1.12
CA ASP A 340 -32.47 23.85 -2.19
C ASP A 340 -32.92 22.43 -2.59
N GLY A 341 -32.65 21.42 -1.75
CA GLY A 341 -32.92 20.01 -2.01
C GLY A 341 -31.72 19.24 -2.62
N ALA A 342 -31.96 17.98 -2.98
CA ALA A 342 -30.91 17.13 -3.56
C ALA A 342 -30.50 17.60 -4.96
N PHE A 343 -29.19 17.61 -5.23
CA PHE A 343 -28.66 17.84 -6.57
C PHE A 343 -27.69 16.74 -6.99
N THR A 344 -27.71 16.45 -8.29
CA THR A 344 -26.98 15.36 -8.92
C THR A 344 -26.31 15.87 -10.19
N PHE A 345 -25.02 15.58 -10.34
CA PHE A 345 -24.24 15.86 -11.55
C PHE A 345 -23.71 14.54 -12.11
N GLU A 346 -24.12 14.20 -13.33
CA GLU A 346 -23.79 12.92 -13.95
C GLU A 346 -22.65 13.09 -14.95
N TYR A 347 -21.59 12.30 -14.75
CA TYR A 347 -20.46 12.20 -15.67
C TYR A 347 -20.05 10.75 -15.84
N ASP A 348 -19.38 10.48 -16.94
CA ASP A 348 -18.54 9.31 -17.15
C ASP A 348 -17.12 9.77 -17.56
N GLN A 349 -16.21 8.81 -17.70
CA GLN A 349 -14.81 9.05 -18.04
C GLN A 349 -14.66 9.89 -19.32
N ASN A 350 -15.48 9.66 -20.34
CA ASN A 350 -15.37 10.32 -21.63
C ASN A 350 -15.99 11.72 -21.57
N SER A 351 -17.20 11.86 -21.01
CA SER A 351 -17.86 13.16 -20.87
C SER A 351 -17.06 14.13 -19.99
N LEU A 352 -16.43 13.61 -18.93
CA LEU A 352 -15.56 14.40 -18.06
C LEU A 352 -14.29 14.84 -18.80
N ASN A 353 -13.64 13.92 -19.52
CA ASN A 353 -12.45 14.22 -20.32
C ASN A 353 -12.73 15.30 -21.38
N ASP A 354 -13.85 15.17 -22.09
CA ASP A 354 -14.30 16.15 -23.09
C ASP A 354 -14.57 17.51 -22.45
N LYS A 355 -15.18 17.52 -21.26
CA LYS A 355 -15.46 18.78 -20.55
C LYS A 355 -14.18 19.51 -20.15
N VAL A 356 -13.18 18.78 -19.66
CA VAL A 356 -11.87 19.35 -19.34
C VAL A 356 -11.15 19.85 -20.61
N TYR A 357 -11.26 19.12 -21.74
CA TYR A 357 -10.71 19.55 -23.02
C TYR A 357 -11.34 20.88 -23.49
N TRP A 358 -12.66 21.00 -23.48
CA TRP A 358 -13.32 22.23 -23.92
C TRP A 358 -13.01 23.41 -23.02
N ASN A 359 -12.87 23.21 -21.70
CA ASN A 359 -12.40 24.28 -20.80
C ASN A 359 -10.97 24.74 -21.16
N MET A 360 -10.08 23.82 -21.56
CA MET A 360 -8.73 24.17 -22.05
C MET A 360 -8.81 24.99 -23.35
N VAL A 361 -9.64 24.57 -24.31
CA VAL A 361 -9.86 25.29 -25.57
C VAL A 361 -10.41 26.70 -25.32
N GLU A 362 -11.43 26.84 -24.48
CA GLU A 362 -12.06 28.13 -24.13
C GLU A 362 -11.07 29.11 -23.48
N SER A 363 -10.08 28.58 -22.74
CA SER A 363 -8.98 29.37 -22.16
C SER A 363 -7.89 29.79 -23.15
N GLY A 364 -7.99 29.40 -24.42
CA GLY A 364 -6.90 29.53 -25.40
C GLY A 364 -5.69 28.66 -25.06
N PHE A 365 -5.92 27.49 -24.45
CA PHE A 365 -4.92 26.57 -23.91
C PHE A 365 -4.02 27.12 -22.79
N LEU A 366 -4.26 28.32 -22.25
CA LEU A 366 -3.52 28.82 -21.08
C LEU A 366 -3.60 27.85 -19.89
N GLY A 367 -4.72 27.13 -19.79
CA GLY A 367 -5.07 26.24 -18.70
C GLY A 367 -6.45 26.57 -18.18
N VAL A 368 -7.06 25.60 -17.51
CA VAL A 368 -8.33 25.80 -16.81
C VAL A 368 -8.04 26.42 -15.44
N ALA A 369 -8.88 27.35 -15.02
CA ALA A 369 -8.70 28.03 -13.75
C ALA A 369 -9.01 27.08 -12.56
N CYS A 370 -8.29 27.26 -11.45
CA CYS A 370 -8.60 26.55 -10.20
C CYS A 370 -9.78 27.25 -9.52
N GLU A 371 -9.56 28.49 -9.11
CA GLU A 371 -10.60 29.46 -8.75
C GLU A 371 -10.85 30.42 -9.93
N PRO A 372 -12.03 31.06 -10.01
CA PRO A 372 -12.34 31.98 -11.10
C PRO A 372 -11.23 33.01 -11.33
N HIS A 373 -10.76 33.07 -12.58
CA HIS A 373 -9.66 33.91 -13.07
C HIS A 373 -8.23 33.52 -12.67
N CYS A 374 -8.01 32.44 -11.94
CA CYS A 374 -6.67 32.03 -11.50
C CYS A 374 -6.23 30.72 -12.17
N VAL A 375 -5.39 30.83 -13.20
CA VAL A 375 -4.84 29.67 -13.93
C VAL A 375 -3.47 29.32 -13.38
N PHE A 376 -3.44 28.32 -12.49
CA PHE A 376 -2.22 27.83 -11.86
C PHE A 376 -1.47 26.84 -12.74
N GLN A 377 -0.14 26.96 -12.77
CA GLN A 377 0.70 26.04 -13.52
C GLN A 377 0.61 24.62 -12.96
N ILE A 378 0.75 24.49 -11.64
CA ILE A 378 0.62 23.22 -10.89
C ILE A 378 -0.69 22.52 -11.25
N CYS A 379 -1.79 23.28 -11.26
CA CYS A 379 -3.13 22.72 -11.38
C CYS A 379 -3.48 22.17 -12.76
N ASN A 380 -2.72 22.57 -13.78
CA ASN A 380 -2.91 22.13 -15.15
C ASN A 380 -1.98 20.96 -15.54
N GLN A 381 -1.12 20.48 -14.63
CA GLN A 381 -0.31 19.28 -14.88
C GLN A 381 -1.12 17.98 -14.88
N PRO A 382 -2.03 17.71 -13.92
CA PRO A 382 -2.89 16.52 -13.96
C PRO A 382 -3.72 16.37 -15.25
N PRO A 383 -4.47 17.36 -15.76
CA PRO A 383 -5.29 17.16 -16.95
C PRO A 383 -4.46 16.88 -18.21
N ILE A 384 -3.25 17.46 -18.33
CA ILE A 384 -2.30 17.14 -19.41
C ILE A 384 -1.95 15.65 -19.41
N LEU A 385 -1.72 15.07 -18.22
CA LEU A 385 -1.49 13.64 -18.05
C LEU A 385 -2.76 12.82 -18.35
N GLY A 386 -3.94 13.33 -17.99
CA GLY A 386 -5.23 12.76 -18.35
C GLY A 386 -5.38 12.58 -19.86
N PHE A 387 -5.14 13.62 -20.65
CA PHE A 387 -5.24 13.52 -22.11
C PHE A 387 -4.29 12.49 -22.71
N ARG A 388 -3.09 12.31 -22.14
CA ARG A 388 -2.14 11.27 -22.60
C ARG A 388 -2.67 9.85 -22.35
N LEU A 389 -3.28 9.62 -21.19
CA LEU A 389 -3.94 8.35 -20.91
C LEU A 389 -5.14 8.12 -21.83
N SER A 390 -5.95 9.15 -22.05
CA SER A 390 -7.07 9.08 -23.00
C SER A 390 -6.59 8.73 -24.41
N ASP A 391 -5.54 9.39 -24.90
CA ASP A 391 -4.92 9.09 -26.20
C ASP A 391 -4.44 7.63 -26.28
N ALA A 392 -3.78 7.13 -25.24
CA ALA A 392 -3.30 5.75 -25.21
C ALA A 392 -4.43 4.71 -25.16
N LEU A 393 -5.54 5.02 -24.48
CA LEU A 393 -6.70 4.13 -24.35
C LEU A 393 -7.57 4.14 -25.61
N ASN A 394 -7.73 5.30 -26.24
CA ASN A 394 -8.71 5.53 -27.31
C ASN A 394 -8.10 5.69 -28.70
N GLY A 395 -6.77 5.81 -28.82
CA GLY A 395 -6.06 6.05 -30.08
C GLY A 395 -6.23 7.48 -30.63
N THR A 396 -6.52 8.45 -29.76
CA THR A 396 -6.62 9.88 -30.11
C THR A 396 -5.26 10.59 -30.04
N THR A 397 -5.20 11.87 -30.41
CA THR A 397 -3.95 12.69 -30.39
C THR A 397 -4.14 14.03 -29.67
N THR A 398 -5.10 14.10 -28.75
CA THR A 398 -5.51 15.32 -28.05
C THR A 398 -4.38 15.89 -27.18
N ALA A 399 -3.56 15.05 -26.56
CA ALA A 399 -2.51 15.49 -25.66
C ALA A 399 -1.43 16.34 -26.36
N GLN A 400 -1.13 16.06 -27.64
CA GLN A 400 -0.13 16.81 -28.40
C GLN A 400 -0.60 18.25 -28.65
N GLU A 401 -1.87 18.44 -29.03
CA GLU A 401 -2.47 19.75 -29.22
C GLU A 401 -2.48 20.54 -27.90
N VAL A 402 -3.00 19.93 -26.82
CA VAL A 402 -3.10 20.58 -25.51
C VAL A 402 -1.73 21.01 -25.00
N THR A 403 -0.72 20.14 -25.05
CA THR A 403 0.62 20.48 -24.54
C THR A 403 1.31 21.56 -25.36
N SER A 404 1.18 21.51 -26.69
CA SER A 404 1.77 22.53 -27.58
C SER A 404 1.09 23.88 -27.39
N GLY A 405 -0.25 23.90 -27.30
CA GLY A 405 -1.03 25.10 -27.00
C GLY A 405 -0.69 25.69 -25.63
N TYR A 406 -0.55 24.83 -24.61
CA TYR A 406 -0.23 25.24 -23.24
C TYR A 406 1.15 25.88 -23.14
N VAL A 407 2.18 25.27 -23.71
CA VAL A 407 3.54 25.85 -23.71
C VAL A 407 3.53 27.22 -24.39
N LYS A 408 2.91 27.32 -25.58
CA LYS A 408 2.81 28.58 -26.31
C LYS A 408 2.08 29.66 -25.51
N ALA A 409 0.93 29.33 -24.92
CA ALA A 409 0.14 30.28 -24.15
C ALA A 409 0.93 30.79 -22.93
N TRP A 410 1.66 29.92 -22.22
CA TRP A 410 2.51 30.36 -21.11
C TRP A 410 3.69 31.22 -21.57
N GLU A 411 4.31 30.92 -22.71
CA GLU A 411 5.36 31.75 -23.31
C GLU A 411 4.86 33.17 -23.63
N GLU A 412 3.64 33.32 -24.13
CA GLU A 412 3.02 34.63 -24.43
C GLU A 412 2.80 35.49 -23.16
N PHE A 413 2.61 34.88 -21.99
CA PHE A 413 2.44 35.59 -20.72
C PHE A 413 3.75 35.91 -19.98
N GLY A 414 4.89 35.36 -20.42
CA GLY A 414 6.20 35.55 -19.78
C GLY A 414 6.96 34.26 -19.46
N GLY A 415 6.42 33.10 -19.85
CA GLY A 415 7.04 31.78 -19.73
C GLY A 415 6.70 31.03 -18.44
N SER A 416 7.15 29.78 -18.36
CA SER A 416 6.93 28.92 -17.19
C SER A 416 7.83 29.26 -16.00
N LEU A 417 8.94 29.96 -16.20
CA LEU A 417 9.88 30.31 -15.13
C LEU A 417 9.85 31.81 -14.84
N SER A 418 9.95 32.14 -13.57
CA SER A 418 10.20 33.49 -13.08
C SER A 418 11.67 33.87 -13.26
N GLN A 419 12.00 35.15 -13.07
CA GLN A 419 13.37 35.67 -13.24
C GLN A 419 14.40 35.01 -12.33
N ASN A 420 13.99 34.47 -11.17
CA ASN A 420 14.88 33.76 -10.24
C ASN A 420 14.97 32.25 -10.53
N GLY A 421 14.43 31.77 -11.65
CA GLY A 421 14.44 30.37 -12.06
C GLY A 421 13.41 29.47 -11.37
N GLY A 422 12.60 29.98 -10.43
CA GLY A 422 11.44 29.24 -9.91
C GLY A 422 10.27 29.22 -10.89
N TYR A 423 9.34 28.28 -10.73
CA TYR A 423 8.18 28.13 -11.62
C TYR A 423 7.15 29.22 -11.35
N ASN A 424 6.68 29.91 -12.37
CA ASN A 424 5.61 30.90 -12.20
C ASN A 424 4.35 30.22 -11.67
N THR A 425 3.78 30.76 -10.60
CA THR A 425 2.72 30.06 -9.85
C THR A 425 1.40 30.04 -10.62
N PHE A 426 0.93 31.21 -11.05
CA PHE A 426 -0.33 31.34 -11.79
C PHE A 426 -0.39 32.60 -12.65
N VAL A 427 -1.29 32.56 -13.63
CA VAL A 427 -1.75 33.73 -14.39
C VAL A 427 -3.12 34.13 -13.88
N SER A 428 -3.27 35.42 -13.58
CA SER A 428 -4.56 36.04 -13.29
C SER A 428 -5.15 36.60 -14.59
N THR A 429 -6.21 35.99 -15.10
CA THR A 429 -6.75 36.31 -16.43
C THR A 429 -7.51 37.63 -16.46
N HIS A 430 -8.10 38.05 -15.34
CA HIS A 430 -8.90 39.29 -15.28
C HIS A 430 -8.04 40.57 -15.38
N ASN A 431 -6.83 40.55 -14.84
CA ASN A 431 -5.89 41.69 -14.85
C ASN A 431 -4.63 41.42 -15.69
N LYS A 432 -4.55 40.25 -16.35
CA LYS A 432 -3.43 39.79 -17.17
C LYS A 432 -2.07 39.83 -16.46
N MET A 433 -2.06 39.50 -15.16
CA MET A 433 -0.84 39.47 -14.36
C MET A 433 -0.29 38.05 -14.22
N LEU A 434 1.03 37.92 -14.42
CA LEU A 434 1.79 36.71 -14.12
C LEU A 434 2.37 36.81 -12.71
N TYR A 435 2.11 35.80 -11.88
CA TYR A 435 2.62 35.74 -10.52
C TYR A 435 3.86 34.83 -10.45
N PRO A 436 4.96 35.30 -9.84
CA PRO A 436 6.21 34.54 -9.78
C PRO A 436 6.10 33.29 -8.89
N SER A 437 7.21 32.58 -8.75
CA SER A 437 7.31 31.40 -7.87
C SER A 437 6.87 31.69 -6.45
N SER A 438 6.13 30.72 -5.89
CA SER A 438 5.62 30.72 -4.52
C SER A 438 6.56 30.02 -3.53
N GLY A 439 7.74 29.58 -4.00
CA GLY A 439 8.78 28.93 -3.21
C GLY A 439 9.01 27.47 -3.59
N THR A 440 9.95 26.82 -2.89
CA THR A 440 10.39 25.44 -3.13
C THR A 440 9.25 24.43 -3.23
N GLY A 441 8.26 24.51 -2.34
CA GLY A 441 7.12 23.58 -2.34
C GLY A 441 6.31 23.66 -3.64
N GLY A 442 5.88 24.86 -4.02
CA GLY A 442 5.16 25.08 -5.28
C GLY A 442 5.98 24.73 -6.52
N ASP A 443 7.27 25.07 -6.55
CA ASP A 443 8.19 24.73 -7.64
C ASP A 443 8.30 23.22 -7.84
N CYS A 444 8.58 22.47 -6.77
CA CYS A 444 8.73 21.03 -6.83
C CYS A 444 7.41 20.32 -7.17
N TRP A 445 6.29 20.84 -6.66
CA TRP A 445 4.97 20.32 -6.98
C TRP A 445 4.62 20.48 -8.47
N ALA A 446 4.88 21.65 -9.05
CA ALA A 446 4.69 21.87 -10.50
C ALA A 446 5.61 20.95 -11.32
N ALA A 447 6.88 20.89 -10.95
CA ALA A 447 7.91 20.14 -11.64
C ALA A 447 7.62 18.62 -11.65
N LEU A 448 7.10 18.06 -10.56
CA LEU A 448 6.91 16.62 -10.41
C LEU A 448 6.08 16.00 -11.55
N LEU A 449 4.87 16.49 -11.78
CA LEU A 449 4.01 15.96 -12.85
C LEU A 449 4.41 16.51 -14.23
N MET A 450 5.03 17.69 -14.29
CA MET A 450 5.56 18.24 -15.54
C MET A 450 6.72 17.39 -16.09
N HIS A 451 7.51 16.75 -15.22
CA HIS A 451 8.61 15.88 -15.62
C HIS A 451 8.13 14.78 -16.58
N ALA A 452 6.91 14.27 -16.40
CA ALA A 452 6.37 13.20 -17.20
C ALA A 452 6.17 13.54 -18.69
N TRP A 453 6.04 14.82 -19.04
CA TRP A 453 5.82 15.26 -20.42
C TRP A 453 6.83 16.30 -20.92
N ARG A 454 7.64 16.88 -20.02
CA ARG A 454 8.69 17.85 -20.32
C ARG A 454 9.97 17.58 -19.51
N PRO A 455 10.53 16.35 -19.56
CA PRO A 455 11.57 15.89 -18.64
C PRO A 455 12.82 16.76 -18.67
N GLN A 456 13.38 17.04 -19.86
CA GLN A 456 14.61 17.84 -19.99
C GLN A 456 14.48 19.23 -19.35
N PHE A 457 13.34 19.90 -19.56
CA PHE A 457 13.07 21.20 -18.96
C PHE A 457 13.06 21.13 -17.43
N VAL A 458 12.46 20.07 -16.87
CA VAL A 458 12.41 19.89 -15.42
C VAL A 458 13.77 19.51 -14.86
N GLU A 459 14.47 18.55 -15.46
CA GLU A 459 15.81 18.10 -15.04
C GLU A 459 16.82 19.27 -15.04
N ASP A 460 16.86 20.07 -16.11
CA ASP A 460 17.76 21.24 -16.22
C ASP A 460 17.53 22.28 -15.12
N ASN A 461 16.26 22.50 -14.73
CA ASN A 461 15.91 23.47 -13.69
C ASN A 461 16.11 22.89 -12.29
N TYR A 462 15.80 21.61 -12.09
CA TYR A 462 16.06 20.90 -10.83
C TYR A 462 17.56 20.95 -10.49
N GLN A 463 18.44 20.62 -11.44
CA GLN A 463 19.89 20.64 -11.22
C GLN A 463 20.42 22.02 -10.78
N LYS A 464 19.87 23.11 -11.35
CA LYS A 464 20.29 24.48 -11.00
C LYS A 464 19.89 24.89 -9.59
N LYS A 465 18.70 24.46 -9.13
CA LYS A 465 18.13 24.87 -7.83
C LYS A 465 18.33 23.85 -6.71
N ARG A 466 18.72 22.61 -7.02
CA ARG A 466 18.79 21.49 -6.05
C ARG A 466 19.46 21.89 -4.75
N ASP A 467 20.68 22.41 -4.81
CA ASP A 467 21.49 22.72 -3.63
C ASP A 467 21.05 24.02 -2.92
N GLU A 468 20.13 24.80 -3.51
CA GLU A 468 19.45 25.91 -2.85
C GLU A 468 18.28 25.44 -1.98
N MET A 469 17.69 24.29 -2.30
CA MET A 469 16.49 23.76 -1.63
C MET A 469 16.80 22.91 -0.39
N ILE A 470 18.01 22.34 -0.30
CA ILE A 470 18.35 21.30 0.67
C ILE A 470 19.52 21.65 1.59
N GLU A 471 19.49 21.09 2.80
CA GLU A 471 20.58 21.14 3.76
C GLU A 471 21.05 19.72 4.10
N ARG A 472 22.34 19.46 3.89
CA ARG A 472 22.98 18.17 4.22
C ARG A 472 23.44 18.18 5.68
N LEU A 473 22.90 17.26 6.48
CA LEU A 473 23.15 17.20 7.92
C LEU A 473 24.19 16.14 8.28
N LYS A 474 24.81 16.30 9.46
CA LYS A 474 25.72 15.29 10.02
C LYS A 474 24.96 13.97 10.22
N GLY A 475 25.52 12.87 9.70
CA GLY A 475 24.91 11.55 9.75
C GLY A 475 24.20 11.12 8.46
N GLY A 476 24.32 11.89 7.38
CA GLY A 476 23.87 11.48 6.03
C GLY A 476 22.39 11.73 5.74
N THR A 477 21.65 12.36 6.66
CA THR A 477 20.26 12.80 6.42
C THR A 477 20.25 14.17 5.73
N ILE A 478 19.20 14.45 4.96
CA ILE A 478 19.00 15.71 4.25
C ILE A 478 17.67 16.32 4.69
N SER A 479 17.68 17.62 4.98
CA SER A 479 16.49 18.40 5.31
C SER A 479 16.29 19.55 4.31
N LEU A 480 15.21 20.30 4.47
CA LEU A 480 14.99 21.54 3.73
C LEU A 480 15.94 22.64 4.20
N LYS A 481 16.49 23.38 3.24
CA LYS A 481 17.19 24.63 3.53
C LYS A 481 16.17 25.75 3.72
N MET A 482 15.99 26.19 4.95
CA MET A 482 15.08 27.29 5.28
C MET A 482 15.81 28.64 5.18
N PRO A 483 15.16 29.72 4.69
CA PRO A 483 15.73 31.06 4.73
C PRO A 483 15.96 31.51 6.19
N GLU A 484 17.04 32.26 6.44
CA GLU A 484 17.33 32.83 7.76
C GLU A 484 16.14 33.69 8.23
N ILE A 485 15.50 33.29 9.32
CA ILE A 485 14.40 34.04 9.94
C ILE A 485 15.01 35.28 10.59
N THR A 486 15.01 36.41 9.89
CA THR A 486 15.26 37.70 10.51
C THR A 486 14.09 38.03 11.45
N SER A 487 14.42 38.59 12.62
CA SER A 487 13.53 38.79 13.78
C SER A 487 12.31 39.71 13.54
N SER A 488 12.06 40.16 12.31
CA SER A 488 10.87 40.91 11.90
C SER A 488 9.81 40.06 11.17
N ALA A 489 10.07 38.78 10.91
CA ALA A 489 9.17 37.92 10.14
C ALA A 489 8.16 37.10 10.99
N SER A 490 7.88 37.50 12.23
CA SER A 490 6.87 36.82 13.07
C SER A 490 5.42 37.12 12.67
N GLU A 491 5.19 38.02 11.70
CA GLU A 491 3.85 38.49 11.31
C GLU A 491 3.44 38.13 9.87
N VAL A 492 4.32 37.46 9.10
CA VAL A 492 3.95 36.97 7.76
C VAL A 492 3.53 35.50 7.88
N PRO A 493 2.26 35.15 7.62
CA PRO A 493 1.86 33.75 7.57
C PRO A 493 2.77 33.02 6.57
N PRO A 494 3.27 31.82 6.88
CA PRO A 494 4.01 31.05 5.89
C PRO A 494 3.14 30.96 4.63
N SER A 495 3.75 31.27 3.47
CA SER A 495 3.08 31.11 2.18
C SER A 495 2.37 29.75 2.18
N PRO A 496 1.08 29.67 1.84
CA PRO A 496 0.36 28.39 1.85
C PRO A 496 1.00 27.37 0.89
N PHE A 497 1.83 27.82 -0.05
CA PHE A 497 2.66 27.02 -0.96
C PHE A 497 4.03 26.58 -0.39
N ALA A 498 4.41 27.09 0.78
CA ALA A 498 5.60 26.63 1.53
C ALA A 498 5.28 25.41 2.40
N ALA A 499 3.99 25.10 2.62
CA ALA A 499 3.58 23.86 3.26
C ALA A 499 3.99 22.65 2.41
N ASP A 500 4.37 21.56 3.08
CA ASP A 500 4.72 20.27 2.46
C ASP A 500 5.93 20.29 1.51
N ALA A 501 6.71 21.37 1.50
CA ALA A 501 7.89 21.50 0.65
C ALA A 501 8.87 20.33 0.84
N PHE A 502 8.95 19.77 2.05
CA PHE A 502 9.82 18.64 2.35
C PHE A 502 9.39 17.41 1.55
N GLY A 503 8.09 17.09 1.60
CA GLY A 503 7.51 16.02 0.80
C GLY A 503 7.73 16.25 -0.70
N TRP A 504 7.45 17.46 -1.21
CA TRP A 504 7.55 17.74 -2.64
C TRP A 504 8.97 17.65 -3.18
N VAL A 505 9.99 18.10 -2.43
CA VAL A 505 11.40 17.93 -2.82
C VAL A 505 11.75 16.44 -2.84
N ALA A 506 11.34 15.66 -1.84
CA ALA A 506 11.58 14.22 -1.82
C ALA A 506 10.90 13.50 -3.00
N ALA A 507 9.66 13.87 -3.34
CA ALA A 507 8.93 13.29 -4.46
C ALA A 507 9.56 13.65 -5.81
N LEU A 508 10.00 14.89 -6.00
CA LEU A 508 10.70 15.30 -7.22
C LEU A 508 12.07 14.63 -7.32
N ALA A 509 12.82 14.50 -6.23
CA ALA A 509 14.08 13.76 -6.19
C ALA A 509 13.90 12.29 -6.62
N ALA A 510 12.80 11.65 -6.18
CA ALA A 510 12.46 10.30 -6.65
C ALA A 510 12.21 10.26 -8.16
N GLU A 511 11.45 11.24 -8.69
CA GLU A 511 11.13 11.29 -10.11
C GLU A 511 12.35 11.60 -11.00
N THR A 512 13.24 12.50 -10.58
CA THR A 512 14.46 12.85 -11.33
C THR A 512 15.61 11.85 -11.15
N GLY A 513 15.44 10.85 -10.28
CA GLY A 513 16.46 9.83 -9.99
C GLY A 513 17.60 10.31 -9.10
N ASP A 514 17.38 11.35 -8.29
CA ASP A 514 18.35 11.88 -7.33
C ASP A 514 18.33 11.05 -6.02
N GLU A 515 19.02 9.91 -6.05
CA GLU A 515 19.07 8.96 -4.93
C GLU A 515 19.67 9.55 -3.65
N GLU A 516 20.61 10.50 -3.77
CA GLU A 516 21.22 11.16 -2.60
C GLU A 516 20.14 11.92 -1.83
N VAL A 517 19.43 12.81 -2.52
CA VAL A 517 18.38 13.66 -1.92
C VAL A 517 17.23 12.80 -1.44
N LEU A 518 16.75 11.86 -2.25
CA LEU A 518 15.65 10.97 -1.88
C LEU A 518 15.94 10.19 -0.60
N HIS A 519 17.06 9.45 -0.56
CA HIS A 519 17.39 8.61 0.59
C HIS A 519 17.70 9.46 1.82
N GLY A 520 18.41 10.58 1.65
CA GLY A 520 18.72 11.51 2.74
C GLY A 520 17.45 12.10 3.38
N MET A 521 16.47 12.50 2.58
CA MET A 521 15.21 13.06 3.07
C MET A 521 14.28 12.00 3.67
N LEU A 522 14.13 10.82 3.05
CA LEU A 522 13.33 9.75 3.65
C LEU A 522 13.92 9.29 4.99
N ALA A 523 15.25 9.22 5.10
CA ALA A 523 15.91 8.92 6.36
C ALA A 523 15.69 10.01 7.42
N TYR A 524 15.65 11.29 7.00
CA TYR A 524 15.31 12.40 7.89
C TYR A 524 13.87 12.29 8.41
N ALA A 525 12.89 12.09 7.52
CA ALA A 525 11.48 11.94 7.89
C ALA A 525 11.29 10.75 8.85
N ASP A 526 11.94 9.62 8.57
CA ASP A 526 11.87 8.41 9.42
C ASP A 526 12.42 8.63 10.83
N LYS A 527 13.31 9.61 11.00
CA LYS A 527 13.94 9.95 12.28
C LYS A 527 13.21 11.06 13.02
N HIS A 528 12.74 12.09 12.31
CA HIS A 528 12.28 13.35 12.92
C HIS A 528 10.76 13.50 12.92
N PHE A 529 10.03 12.86 12.01
CA PHE A 529 8.56 12.98 11.93
C PHE A 529 7.82 11.96 12.81
N SER A 530 8.56 11.20 13.63
CA SER A 530 8.00 10.26 14.62
C SER A 530 6.97 9.28 14.03
N PRO A 531 7.28 8.53 12.95
CA PRO A 531 6.33 7.60 12.35
C PRO A 531 5.94 6.48 13.31
N VAL A 532 4.70 6.01 13.18
CA VAL A 532 4.13 4.91 13.95
C VAL A 532 3.60 3.80 13.05
N GLN A 533 3.61 2.56 13.53
CA GLN A 533 2.96 1.44 12.86
C GLN A 533 1.50 1.39 13.28
N MET A 534 0.59 1.57 12.32
CA MET A 534 -0.85 1.57 12.56
C MET A 534 -1.54 0.60 11.61
N ASN A 535 -2.12 -0.48 12.15
CA ASN A 535 -2.72 -1.57 11.36
C ASN A 535 -1.76 -2.10 10.28
N GLY A 536 -0.47 -2.23 10.61
CA GLY A 536 0.63 -2.60 9.72
C GLY A 536 1.07 -1.53 8.72
N GLY A 537 0.41 -0.37 8.68
CA GLY A 537 0.77 0.75 7.83
C GLY A 537 1.80 1.67 8.48
N LEU A 538 2.67 2.27 7.67
CA LEU A 538 3.61 3.31 8.09
C LEU A 538 2.90 4.66 8.08
N PHE A 539 2.52 5.16 9.26
CA PHE A 539 1.80 6.41 9.43
C PHE A 539 2.72 7.48 10.02
N TYR A 540 2.78 8.66 9.39
CA TYR A 540 3.44 9.85 9.95
C TYR A 540 2.38 10.75 10.57
N PRO A 541 2.31 10.85 11.92
CA PRO A 541 1.30 11.66 12.58
C PRO A 541 1.39 13.15 12.22
N ARG A 542 0.25 13.84 12.21
CA ARG A 542 0.21 15.29 12.00
C ARG A 542 0.99 16.00 13.11
N ARG A 543 1.82 16.95 12.71
CA ARG A 543 2.54 17.88 13.58
C ARG A 543 2.51 19.27 12.95
N ASP A 544 1.94 20.22 13.69
CA ASP A 544 1.74 21.59 13.18
C ASP A 544 2.96 22.49 13.46
N GLU A 545 3.79 22.12 14.43
CA GLU A 545 5.04 22.82 14.76
C GLU A 545 6.05 22.70 13.63
N THR A 546 6.61 23.83 13.21
CA THR A 546 7.64 23.85 12.15
C THR A 546 8.95 23.22 12.61
N PHE A 547 9.38 23.55 13.83
CA PHE A 547 10.64 23.12 14.42
C PHE A 547 10.43 22.48 15.79
N ASP A 548 11.29 21.53 16.16
CA ASP A 548 11.37 21.01 17.53
C ASP A 548 12.21 21.91 18.45
N GLU A 549 12.35 21.49 19.71
CA GLU A 549 13.15 22.18 20.72
C GLU A 549 14.64 22.32 20.37
N ASN A 550 15.15 21.51 19.43
CA ASN A 550 16.52 21.55 18.94
C ASN A 550 16.67 22.34 17.63
N GLY A 551 15.61 23.00 17.17
CA GLY A 551 15.59 23.75 15.92
C GLY A 551 15.52 22.88 14.66
N GLN A 552 15.19 21.59 14.78
CA GLN A 552 15.08 20.66 13.64
C GLN A 552 13.70 20.74 13.02
N TYR A 553 13.60 20.68 11.68
CA TYR A 553 12.32 20.68 10.98
C TYR A 553 11.50 19.42 11.30
N VAL A 554 10.28 19.60 11.80
CA VAL A 554 9.41 18.48 12.21
C VAL A 554 7.97 18.61 11.70
N GLN A 555 7.65 19.66 10.95
CA GLN A 555 6.30 19.85 10.45
C GLN A 555 5.87 18.68 9.58
N ASN A 556 4.69 18.16 9.83
CA ASN A 556 4.12 17.11 9.02
C ASN A 556 2.61 17.30 8.91
N THR A 557 2.14 17.68 7.74
CA THR A 557 0.69 17.74 7.46
C THR A 557 0.18 16.35 7.04
N PRO A 558 -1.13 16.12 7.08
CA PRO A 558 -1.72 14.91 6.48
C PRO A 558 -1.36 14.74 5.00
N MET A 559 -1.25 15.82 4.22
CA MET A 559 -0.85 15.76 2.82
C MET A 559 0.57 15.20 2.66
N GLN A 560 1.53 15.72 3.42
CA GLN A 560 2.90 15.22 3.41
C GLN A 560 2.99 13.77 3.91
N GLY A 561 2.41 13.48 5.07
CA GLY A 561 2.54 12.20 5.74
C GLY A 561 1.77 11.06 5.07
N ASN A 562 0.54 11.31 4.61
CA ASN A 562 -0.33 10.29 4.04
C ASN A 562 -0.12 10.06 2.55
N ALA A 563 0.31 11.08 1.80
CA ALA A 563 0.34 11.02 0.35
C ALA A 563 1.75 11.25 -0.24
N ILE A 564 2.40 12.38 0.09
CA ILE A 564 3.63 12.76 -0.62
C ILE A 564 4.84 11.92 -0.20
N LEU A 565 5.02 11.63 1.09
CA LEU A 565 6.11 10.75 1.55
C LEU A 565 5.94 9.30 1.04
N PRO A 566 4.74 8.70 1.10
CA PRO A 566 4.47 7.44 0.40
C PRO A 566 4.75 7.50 -1.10
N LEU A 567 4.35 8.57 -1.78
CA LEU A 567 4.63 8.77 -3.21
C LEU A 567 6.14 8.77 -3.48
N ALA A 568 6.92 9.57 -2.76
CA ALA A 568 8.37 9.62 -2.90
C ALA A 568 9.02 8.25 -2.65
N ARG A 569 8.54 7.52 -1.65
CA ARG A 569 9.06 6.19 -1.26
C ARG A 569 8.71 5.09 -2.27
N LEU A 570 7.55 5.19 -2.90
CA LEU A 570 7.04 4.19 -3.83
C LEU A 570 7.43 4.46 -5.29
N ASN A 571 7.70 5.72 -5.64
CA ASN A 571 8.17 6.08 -6.97
C ASN A 571 9.53 5.41 -7.29
N VAL A 572 9.87 5.38 -8.56
CA VAL A 572 11.15 4.96 -9.12
C VAL A 572 11.71 6.11 -9.95
N SER A 573 13.00 6.05 -10.29
CA SER A 573 13.59 6.98 -11.25
C SER A 573 12.76 7.05 -12.54
N LYS A 574 12.35 8.27 -12.91
CA LYS A 574 11.52 8.59 -14.08
C LYS A 574 10.17 7.88 -14.06
N GLY A 575 9.61 7.60 -12.88
CA GLY A 575 8.44 6.75 -12.74
C GLY A 575 7.18 7.30 -13.41
N PHE A 576 6.87 8.59 -13.21
CA PHE A 576 5.76 9.22 -13.93
C PHE A 576 6.05 9.29 -15.42
N GLN A 577 7.24 9.74 -15.83
CA GLN A 577 7.62 9.78 -17.25
C GLN A 577 7.40 8.42 -17.94
N ARG A 578 7.97 7.35 -17.38
CA ARG A 578 7.87 6.00 -17.95
C ARG A 578 6.44 5.49 -18.02
N LEU A 579 5.63 5.77 -16.99
CA LEU A 579 4.21 5.39 -16.97
C LEU A 579 3.42 6.10 -18.07
N TYR A 580 3.64 7.40 -18.27
CA TYR A 580 2.85 8.21 -19.20
C TYR A 580 3.38 8.20 -20.64
N GLU A 581 4.65 7.85 -20.88
CA GLU A 581 5.19 7.59 -22.22
C GLU A 581 4.71 6.25 -22.78
N ASN A 582 4.59 5.23 -21.93
CA ASN A 582 4.18 3.87 -22.32
C ASN A 582 3.12 3.30 -21.36
N PRO A 583 1.95 3.94 -21.21
CA PRO A 583 0.90 3.42 -20.34
C PRO A 583 0.39 2.07 -20.85
N TRP A 584 -0.15 1.26 -19.95
CA TRP A 584 -0.84 0.04 -20.36
C TRP A 584 -2.16 0.44 -21.05
N GLY A 585 -2.35 -0.05 -22.28
CA GLY A 585 -3.54 0.18 -23.10
C GLY A 585 -4.14 -1.15 -23.58
N PRO A 586 -5.32 -1.16 -24.22
CA PRO A 586 -6.14 -2.36 -24.46
C PRO A 586 -5.43 -3.53 -25.15
N ASN A 587 -4.36 -3.26 -25.90
CA ASN A 587 -3.57 -4.26 -26.64
C ASN A 587 -2.25 -4.64 -25.93
N ASN A 588 -2.01 -4.16 -24.70
CA ASN A 588 -0.79 -4.45 -23.97
C ASN A 588 -0.79 -5.92 -23.50
N ARG A 589 0.33 -6.62 -23.71
CA ARG A 589 0.49 -8.02 -23.27
C ARG A 589 0.24 -8.18 -21.78
N HIS A 590 0.54 -7.16 -20.97
CA HIS A 590 0.34 -7.11 -19.53
C HIS A 590 -1.04 -7.63 -19.09
N TYR A 591 -2.12 -7.26 -19.77
CA TYR A 591 -3.48 -7.68 -19.40
C TYR A 591 -3.76 -9.16 -19.64
N THR A 592 -2.93 -9.83 -20.41
CA THR A 592 -3.06 -11.26 -20.64
C THR A 592 -2.17 -12.07 -19.70
N GLU A 593 -1.17 -11.45 -19.05
CA GLU A 593 -0.14 -12.15 -18.28
C GLU A 593 -0.63 -12.70 -16.92
N PRO A 594 -0.08 -13.84 -16.46
CA PRO A 594 -0.33 -14.39 -15.13
C PRO A 594 -0.17 -13.34 -14.03
N ALA A 595 -1.13 -13.30 -13.10
CA ALA A 595 -1.12 -12.33 -12.02
C ALA A 595 -1.90 -12.78 -10.78
N LEU A 596 -1.64 -12.09 -9.66
CA LEU A 596 -2.41 -12.16 -8.42
C LEU A 596 -3.67 -11.28 -8.58
N ASP A 597 -4.81 -11.92 -8.79
CA ASP A 597 -6.12 -11.28 -9.02
C ASP A 597 -6.78 -10.84 -7.72
N GLU A 598 -6.59 -11.63 -6.66
CA GLU A 598 -7.01 -11.28 -5.31
C GLU A 598 -5.84 -11.56 -4.36
N VAL A 599 -5.62 -10.60 -3.44
CA VAL A 599 -4.62 -10.71 -2.38
C VAL A 599 -5.33 -10.45 -1.06
N GLY A 600 -5.29 -11.43 -0.14
CA GLY A 600 -5.87 -11.28 1.19
C GLY A 600 -5.29 -10.06 1.93
N GLN A 601 -6.14 -9.33 2.66
CA GLN A 601 -5.78 -8.04 3.28
C GLN A 601 -4.62 -8.10 4.27
N THR A 602 -4.32 -9.27 4.83
CA THR A 602 -3.22 -9.48 5.78
C THR A 602 -1.89 -9.79 5.11
N ILE A 603 -1.88 -10.01 3.78
CA ILE A 603 -0.72 -10.44 3.03
C ILE A 603 0.06 -9.22 2.54
N ASP A 604 1.31 -9.14 2.99
CA ASP A 604 2.29 -8.24 2.40
C ASP A 604 2.85 -8.86 1.12
N VAL A 605 2.99 -8.06 0.07
CA VAL A 605 3.57 -8.48 -1.21
C VAL A 605 4.85 -7.69 -1.43
N TYR A 606 5.98 -8.36 -1.34
CA TYR A 606 7.31 -7.77 -1.52
C TYR A 606 7.78 -7.81 -2.98
N ARG A 607 7.27 -8.76 -3.77
CA ARG A 607 7.52 -8.84 -5.21
C ARG A 607 6.36 -9.56 -5.90
N ALA A 608 5.95 -9.07 -7.07
CA ALA A 608 5.00 -9.73 -7.95
C ALA A 608 5.28 -9.34 -9.41
N VAL A 609 6.04 -10.17 -10.12
CA VAL A 609 6.53 -9.86 -11.48
C VAL A 609 6.42 -11.11 -12.35
N PHE A 610 5.89 -10.95 -13.56
CA PHE A 610 5.86 -12.00 -14.57
C PHE A 610 7.05 -11.84 -15.52
N LEU A 611 7.79 -12.93 -15.75
CA LEU A 611 8.95 -13.01 -16.64
C LEU A 611 8.54 -13.75 -17.93
N PRO A 612 8.25 -13.02 -19.04
CA PRO A 612 7.57 -13.62 -20.19
C PRO A 612 8.42 -14.59 -21.01
N LYS A 613 9.76 -14.46 -20.98
CA LYS A 613 10.67 -15.35 -21.73
C LYS A 613 10.75 -16.74 -21.08
N GLU A 614 10.70 -16.77 -19.75
CA GLU A 614 10.82 -17.96 -18.91
C GLU A 614 9.44 -18.55 -18.54
N ASN A 615 8.36 -17.82 -18.78
CA ASN A 615 6.99 -18.14 -18.36
C ASN A 615 6.86 -18.34 -16.83
N ILE A 616 7.55 -17.49 -16.07
CA ILE A 616 7.62 -17.57 -14.60
C ILE A 616 6.88 -16.38 -13.99
N LEU A 617 5.95 -16.64 -13.06
CA LEU A 617 5.43 -15.63 -12.14
C LEU A 617 6.22 -15.71 -10.83
N GLN A 618 6.93 -14.64 -10.50
CA GLN A 618 7.60 -14.50 -9.21
C GLN A 618 6.70 -13.78 -8.22
N PHE A 619 6.60 -14.35 -7.03
CA PHE A 619 5.83 -13.81 -5.93
C PHE A 619 6.65 -13.90 -4.65
N GLU A 620 6.70 -12.85 -3.84
CA GLU A 620 7.35 -12.89 -2.53
C GLU A 620 6.39 -12.37 -1.46
N PRO A 621 5.69 -13.25 -0.72
CA PRO A 621 4.79 -12.86 0.35
C PRO A 621 5.52 -12.56 1.67
N GLY A 622 4.98 -11.64 2.46
CA GLY A 622 5.47 -11.35 3.81
C GLY A 622 4.84 -12.16 4.94
N ALA A 623 3.68 -12.76 4.68
CA ALA A 623 2.98 -13.62 5.63
C ALA A 623 2.16 -14.66 4.87
N THR A 624 1.76 -15.73 5.57
CA THR A 624 0.85 -16.74 5.02
C THR A 624 -0.57 -16.19 4.93
N GLY A 625 -1.18 -16.28 3.75
CA GLY A 625 -2.59 -15.95 3.54
C GLY A 625 -3.04 -16.38 2.15
N LYS A 626 -4.34 -16.23 1.87
CA LYS A 626 -4.94 -16.64 0.60
C LYS A 626 -4.63 -15.64 -0.53
N VAL A 627 -4.06 -16.14 -1.61
CA VAL A 627 -3.94 -15.42 -2.90
C VAL A 627 -4.64 -16.20 -4.00
N GLU A 628 -5.22 -15.47 -4.95
CA GLU A 628 -5.85 -16.05 -6.12
C GLU A 628 -5.12 -15.67 -7.40
N LEU A 629 -4.80 -16.66 -8.21
CA LEU A 629 -4.17 -16.49 -9.51
C LEU A 629 -5.20 -16.42 -10.62
N THR A 630 -5.00 -15.51 -11.56
CA THR A 630 -5.75 -15.42 -12.82
C THR A 630 -4.80 -15.47 -14.01
N ARG A 631 -5.35 -15.66 -15.22
CA ARG A 631 -4.61 -15.58 -16.49
C ARG A 631 -3.46 -16.58 -16.64
N VAL A 632 -3.51 -17.68 -15.89
CA VAL A 632 -2.50 -18.76 -15.90
C VAL A 632 -2.78 -19.85 -16.94
N PHE A 633 -4.03 -20.00 -17.41
CA PHE A 633 -4.44 -21.03 -18.36
C PHE A 633 -4.28 -20.60 -19.83
N ASN A 634 -4.25 -21.57 -20.75
CA ASN A 634 -3.99 -21.41 -22.19
C ASN A 634 -2.59 -20.87 -22.56
N ARG A 635 -1.59 -21.05 -21.69
CA ARG A 635 -0.22 -20.54 -21.85
C ARG A 635 0.88 -21.62 -21.87
N GLY A 636 0.52 -22.90 -22.03
CA GLY A 636 1.44 -24.00 -21.81
C GLY A 636 1.75 -24.20 -20.33
N ASP A 637 2.89 -24.83 -20.04
CA ASP A 637 3.34 -25.10 -18.67
C ASP A 637 3.77 -23.81 -17.98
N TRP A 638 3.23 -23.54 -16.79
CA TRP A 638 3.53 -22.36 -15.99
C TRP A 638 3.90 -22.74 -14.56
N THR A 639 4.64 -21.87 -13.87
CA THR A 639 5.02 -22.08 -12.46
C THR A 639 5.05 -20.77 -11.68
N LEU A 640 4.46 -20.80 -10.48
CA LEU A 640 4.57 -19.77 -9.44
C LEU A 640 5.67 -20.15 -8.44
N TYR A 641 6.59 -19.23 -8.20
CA TYR A 641 7.59 -19.33 -7.15
C TYR A 641 7.31 -18.34 -6.02
N SER A 642 7.47 -18.84 -4.78
CA SER A 642 7.62 -18.02 -3.57
C SER A 642 9.09 -18.03 -3.18
N ASP A 643 9.77 -16.89 -3.32
CA ASP A 643 11.24 -16.81 -3.30
C ASP A 643 11.84 -17.83 -4.31
N THR A 644 12.40 -18.93 -3.80
CA THR A 644 12.97 -20.03 -4.62
C THR A 644 12.16 -21.32 -4.55
N ARG A 645 11.11 -21.37 -3.72
CA ARG A 645 10.23 -22.53 -3.59
C ARG A 645 9.13 -22.47 -4.65
N LYS A 646 8.99 -23.54 -5.41
CA LYS A 646 7.83 -23.75 -6.29
C LYS A 646 6.57 -23.94 -5.42
N VAL A 647 5.59 -23.05 -5.53
CA VAL A 647 4.38 -23.06 -4.69
C VAL A 647 3.09 -23.30 -5.48
N ALA A 648 3.07 -23.09 -6.80
CA ALA A 648 1.98 -23.58 -7.65
C ALA A 648 2.47 -23.81 -9.08
N TRP A 649 1.84 -24.72 -9.82
CA TRP A 649 2.11 -24.96 -11.23
C TRP A 649 0.95 -25.64 -11.93
N GLY A 650 0.88 -25.44 -13.24
CA GLY A 650 -0.16 -26.01 -14.08
C GLY A 650 0.27 -26.05 -15.54
N ASP A 651 -0.63 -26.57 -16.36
CA ASP A 651 -0.53 -26.55 -17.82
C ASP A 651 -1.60 -25.62 -18.41
N SER A 652 -1.76 -25.66 -19.73
CA SER A 652 -2.76 -24.90 -20.48
C SER A 652 -4.19 -25.10 -20.00
N ALA A 653 -4.52 -26.24 -19.38
CA ALA A 653 -5.87 -26.68 -19.08
C ALA A 653 -6.17 -26.79 -17.58
N GLN A 654 -5.18 -27.07 -16.73
CA GLN A 654 -5.41 -27.41 -15.32
C GLN A 654 -4.27 -27.01 -14.38
N LEU A 655 -4.62 -26.79 -13.12
CA LEU A 655 -3.68 -26.67 -12.01
C LEU A 655 -3.17 -28.08 -11.66
N LEU A 656 -1.87 -28.31 -11.84
CA LEU A 656 -1.21 -29.60 -11.60
C LEU A 656 -0.76 -29.76 -10.14
N GLY A 657 -0.50 -28.65 -9.45
CA GLY A 657 -0.25 -28.64 -8.01
C GLY A 657 -0.17 -27.23 -7.43
N SER A 658 -0.58 -27.07 -6.16
CA SER A 658 -0.41 -25.84 -5.41
C SER A 658 -0.22 -26.10 -3.93
N GLU A 659 0.43 -25.17 -3.25
CA GLU A 659 0.42 -25.07 -1.80
C GLU A 659 -0.98 -24.61 -1.32
N PRO A 660 -1.39 -24.95 -0.09
CA PRO A 660 -2.78 -24.78 0.34
C PRO A 660 -3.29 -23.33 0.45
N PHE A 661 -2.37 -22.36 0.44
CA PHE A 661 -2.70 -20.94 0.51
C PHE A 661 -2.79 -20.27 -0.88
N VAL A 662 -2.57 -21.02 -1.96
CA VAL A 662 -2.66 -20.55 -3.35
C VAL A 662 -3.83 -21.22 -4.06
N GLU A 663 -4.74 -20.40 -4.59
CA GLU A 663 -5.84 -20.85 -5.45
C GLU A 663 -5.69 -20.27 -6.86
N ALA A 664 -6.31 -20.92 -7.87
CA ALA A 664 -6.27 -20.47 -9.26
C ALA A 664 -7.68 -20.48 -9.90
N LYS A 665 -8.02 -19.37 -10.56
CA LYS A 665 -9.28 -19.16 -11.29
C LYS A 665 -9.07 -19.31 -12.79
N SER A 666 -10.03 -19.95 -13.47
CA SER A 666 -10.05 -20.01 -14.94
C SER A 666 -10.31 -18.62 -15.55
N ASN A 667 -9.93 -18.42 -16.82
CA ASN A 667 -10.21 -17.17 -17.54
C ASN A 667 -11.72 -16.84 -17.65
N ASN A 668 -12.61 -17.80 -17.38
CA ASN A 668 -14.06 -17.62 -17.41
C ASN A 668 -14.65 -17.33 -16.02
N GLY A 669 -13.83 -17.06 -15.00
CA GLY A 669 -14.26 -16.74 -13.63
C GLY A 669 -14.65 -17.95 -12.77
N ASN A 670 -14.73 -19.16 -13.33
CA ASN A 670 -14.99 -20.37 -12.57
C ASN A 670 -13.73 -20.80 -11.80
N LEU A 671 -13.86 -20.95 -10.48
CA LEU A 671 -12.86 -21.56 -9.59
C LEU A 671 -12.60 -23.01 -10.01
N ILE A 672 -11.33 -23.35 -10.28
CA ILE A 672 -10.97 -24.72 -10.70
C ILE A 672 -10.71 -25.66 -9.51
N LYS A 673 -10.51 -25.16 -8.27
CA LYS A 673 -10.55 -26.01 -7.04
C LYS A 673 -10.53 -25.24 -5.71
N ASN A 674 -11.34 -25.68 -4.74
CA ASN A 674 -11.21 -25.37 -3.32
C ASN A 674 -10.23 -26.35 -2.65
N ILE A 675 -9.24 -25.85 -1.91
CA ILE A 675 -8.52 -26.66 -0.91
C ILE A 675 -8.88 -26.11 0.47
N ILE A 676 -9.85 -26.75 1.13
CA ILE A 676 -10.13 -26.50 2.54
C ILE A 676 -9.11 -27.29 3.35
N LEU A 677 -8.23 -26.60 4.08
CA LEU A 677 -7.44 -27.21 5.15
C LEU A 677 -8.17 -27.10 6.49
N PRO A 678 -7.98 -28.06 7.42
CA PRO A 678 -8.46 -27.95 8.78
C PRO A 678 -7.70 -26.82 9.51
N PRO A 679 -8.37 -26.02 10.37
CA PRO A 679 -7.73 -24.92 11.07
C PRO A 679 -6.77 -25.45 12.13
N THR A 680 -5.47 -25.24 11.95
CA THR A 680 -4.48 -25.28 13.03
C THR A 680 -4.11 -23.85 13.39
N GLY A 681 -4.89 -23.28 14.30
CA GLY A 681 -4.71 -21.93 14.81
C GLY A 681 -6.02 -21.46 15.42
N ILE A 682 -5.94 -20.84 16.60
CA ILE A 682 -7.09 -20.21 17.26
C ILE A 682 -7.84 -19.40 16.21
N PRO A 683 -9.14 -19.65 15.96
CA PRO A 683 -9.87 -18.88 14.97
C PRO A 683 -9.91 -17.44 15.46
N ILE A 684 -9.16 -16.57 14.78
CA ILE A 684 -9.53 -15.17 14.76
C ILE A 684 -10.81 -15.17 13.94
N VAL A 685 -11.94 -15.10 14.64
CA VAL A 685 -13.24 -14.91 14.04
C VAL A 685 -13.14 -13.64 13.20
N MET A 686 -13.03 -13.82 11.88
CA MET A 686 -13.30 -12.73 10.96
C MET A 686 -14.72 -12.27 11.28
N ALA A 687 -14.87 -11.02 11.72
CA ALA A 687 -16.18 -10.40 11.75
C ALA A 687 -16.70 -10.44 10.32
N SER A 688 -17.60 -11.38 10.04
CA SER A 688 -18.44 -11.34 8.86
C SER A 688 -19.06 -9.95 8.83
N THR A 689 -18.70 -9.16 7.81
CA THR A 689 -19.34 -7.87 7.55
C THR A 689 -20.72 -8.02 6.93
N SER A 690 -21.31 -9.24 6.99
CA SER A 690 -22.71 -9.42 6.64
C SER A 690 -23.53 -8.50 7.53
N PRO A 691 -24.34 -7.59 6.95
CA PRO A 691 -25.13 -6.67 7.73
C PRO A 691 -26.01 -7.47 8.69
N VAL A 692 -25.85 -7.20 9.98
CA VAL A 692 -26.69 -7.80 11.01
C VAL A 692 -28.06 -7.12 10.93
N LYS A 693 -29.12 -7.90 10.75
CA LYS A 693 -30.49 -7.39 10.78
C LYS A 693 -30.92 -7.17 12.22
N VAL A 694 -31.08 -5.92 12.62
CA VAL A 694 -31.77 -5.56 13.86
C VAL A 694 -33.25 -5.90 13.69
N LEU A 695 -33.81 -6.72 14.58
CA LEU A 695 -35.22 -7.15 14.51
C LEU A 695 -36.18 -6.12 15.13
N GLN A 696 -35.73 -5.44 16.19
CA GLN A 696 -36.50 -4.42 16.91
C GLN A 696 -35.59 -3.55 17.79
N ALA A 697 -36.04 -2.36 18.13
CA ALA A 697 -35.49 -1.50 19.18
C ALA A 697 -36.54 -1.39 20.30
N PRO A 698 -36.43 -2.19 21.38
CA PRO A 698 -37.51 -2.31 22.37
C PRO A 698 -37.67 -1.07 23.26
N HIS A 699 -36.58 -0.34 23.54
CA HIS A 699 -36.59 0.91 24.31
C HIS A 699 -35.28 1.70 24.11
N THR A 700 -35.26 2.96 24.59
CA THR A 700 -34.06 3.79 24.76
C THR A 700 -33.83 4.06 26.24
N GLY A 701 -32.64 3.71 26.77
CA GLY A 701 -32.27 3.91 28.18
C GLY A 701 -31.69 5.30 28.46
N ILE A 702 -32.10 5.91 29.57
CA ILE A 702 -31.62 7.20 30.07
C ILE A 702 -31.23 7.04 31.54
N THR A 703 -29.95 7.19 31.85
CA THR A 703 -29.49 7.24 33.24
C THR A 703 -29.80 8.60 33.85
N VAL A 704 -30.50 8.61 34.97
CA VAL A 704 -30.94 9.83 35.67
C VAL A 704 -30.42 9.87 37.09
N ARG A 705 -30.17 11.08 37.59
CA ARG A 705 -29.77 11.28 38.99
C ARG A 705 -30.87 10.95 39.98
N SER A 706 -32.13 11.18 39.61
CA SER A 706 -33.30 10.93 40.45
C SER A 706 -34.46 10.48 39.58
N LEU A 707 -34.93 9.26 39.81
CA LEU A 707 -36.04 8.67 39.08
C LEU A 707 -37.34 9.44 39.35
N SER A 708 -37.51 9.95 40.57
CA SER A 708 -38.69 10.73 40.94
C SER A 708 -38.77 12.05 40.18
N ARG A 709 -37.64 12.77 40.04
CA ARG A 709 -37.57 14.00 39.24
C ARG A 709 -37.79 13.72 37.76
N ALA A 710 -37.20 12.64 37.25
CA ALA A 710 -37.39 12.24 35.86
C ALA A 710 -38.86 11.85 35.57
N ILE A 711 -39.51 11.07 36.44
CA ILE A 711 -40.93 10.75 36.29
C ILE A 711 -41.76 12.03 36.29
N HIS A 712 -41.49 13.00 37.17
CA HIS A 712 -42.22 14.28 37.16
C HIS A 712 -42.10 15.01 35.83
N LEU A 713 -40.89 15.13 35.28
CA LEU A 713 -40.68 15.72 33.94
C LEU A 713 -41.51 15.01 32.88
N PHE A 714 -41.33 13.70 32.72
CA PHE A 714 -41.95 12.97 31.62
C PHE A 714 -43.47 12.85 31.80
N GLN A 715 -43.96 12.62 33.02
CA GLN A 715 -45.38 12.42 33.28
C GLN A 715 -46.16 13.73 33.44
N ASN A 716 -45.63 14.72 34.15
CA ASN A 716 -46.40 15.89 34.55
C ASN A 716 -46.14 17.09 33.64
N ILE A 717 -44.91 17.28 33.16
CA ILE A 717 -44.56 18.40 32.26
C ILE A 717 -44.85 17.99 30.81
N LEU A 718 -44.34 16.83 30.39
CA LEU A 718 -44.50 16.35 29.01
C LEU A 718 -45.79 15.52 28.80
N ASN A 719 -46.57 15.29 29.86
CA ASN A 719 -47.84 14.58 29.83
C ASN A 719 -47.77 13.16 29.23
N LEU A 720 -46.72 12.40 29.56
CA LEU A 720 -46.48 11.04 29.05
C LEU A 720 -46.89 9.96 30.05
N ARG A 721 -47.20 8.77 29.53
CA ARG A 721 -47.66 7.65 30.34
C ARG A 721 -46.49 6.85 30.91
N ILE A 722 -46.43 6.71 32.23
CA ILE A 722 -45.56 5.72 32.89
C ILE A 722 -46.22 4.35 32.77
N LEU A 723 -45.56 3.42 32.09
CA LEU A 723 -46.03 2.05 31.89
C LEU A 723 -45.85 1.19 33.14
N ARG A 724 -44.66 1.28 33.73
CA ARG A 724 -44.23 0.40 34.81
C ARG A 724 -43.00 0.98 35.51
N THR A 725 -42.90 0.75 36.81
CA THR A 725 -41.65 0.91 37.57
C THR A 725 -41.16 -0.45 38.08
N ALA A 726 -39.86 -0.60 38.28
CA ALA A 726 -39.25 -1.82 38.80
C ALA A 726 -37.95 -1.51 39.56
N HIS A 727 -37.62 -2.33 40.55
CA HIS A 727 -36.33 -2.33 41.23
C HIS A 727 -35.57 -3.60 40.86
N LEU A 728 -34.35 -3.48 40.36
CA LEU A 728 -33.48 -4.58 39.94
C LEU A 728 -32.29 -4.73 40.88
N CYS A 729 -32.21 -5.89 41.54
CA CYS A 729 -31.06 -6.32 42.34
C CYS A 729 -30.13 -7.26 41.52
N PRO A 730 -28.94 -7.64 42.02
CA PRO A 730 -28.10 -8.67 41.40
C PRO A 730 -28.93 -9.91 41.01
N PRO A 731 -28.82 -10.41 39.76
CA PRO A 731 -27.60 -10.48 38.94
C PRO A 731 -27.46 -9.41 37.82
N ILE A 732 -28.13 -8.26 37.88
CA ILE A 732 -27.97 -7.17 36.87
C ILE A 732 -26.51 -6.72 36.67
N SER A 733 -25.66 -6.96 37.67
CA SER A 733 -24.22 -6.71 37.64
C SER A 733 -23.49 -7.35 36.46
N THR A 734 -23.95 -8.48 35.92
CA THR A 734 -23.33 -9.10 34.74
C THR A 734 -23.68 -8.40 33.43
N VAL A 735 -24.84 -7.73 33.37
CA VAL A 735 -25.30 -7.00 32.18
C VAL A 735 -24.66 -5.60 32.13
N VAL A 736 -24.60 -4.92 33.27
CA VAL A 736 -24.03 -3.56 33.38
C VAL A 736 -22.51 -3.59 33.52
N GLY A 737 -21.92 -4.71 33.92
CA GLY A 737 -20.48 -4.85 34.12
C GLY A 737 -19.95 -4.30 35.46
N HIS A 738 -20.83 -4.04 36.44
CA HIS A 738 -20.45 -3.55 37.77
C HIS A 738 -20.97 -4.47 38.88
N GLN A 739 -20.07 -5.02 39.71
CA GLN A 739 -20.36 -6.14 40.64
C GLN A 739 -21.50 -5.89 41.65
N LYS A 740 -21.72 -4.64 42.04
CA LYS A 740 -22.72 -4.25 43.05
C LYS A 740 -23.89 -3.46 42.47
N ALA A 741 -24.12 -3.50 41.16
CA ALA A 741 -25.15 -2.68 40.52
C ALA A 741 -26.56 -2.98 41.08
N GLU A 742 -27.25 -1.92 41.49
CA GLU A 742 -28.69 -1.91 41.86
C GLU A 742 -29.34 -0.72 41.15
N ILE A 743 -30.53 -0.94 40.57
CA ILE A 743 -31.16 0.01 39.66
C ILE A 743 -32.66 0.11 39.92
N ASP A 744 -33.16 1.33 40.06
CA ASP A 744 -34.57 1.65 39.97
C ASP A 744 -34.92 2.14 38.57
N ILE A 745 -36.00 1.60 38.00
CA ILE A 745 -36.38 1.79 36.60
C ILE A 745 -37.81 2.31 36.49
N ALA A 746 -38.05 3.22 35.54
CA ALA A 746 -39.38 3.57 35.06
C ALA A 746 -39.44 3.51 33.53
N LEU A 747 -40.44 2.81 33.00
CA LEU A 747 -40.72 2.76 31.56
C LEU A 747 -41.76 3.82 31.21
N VAL A 748 -41.43 4.69 30.26
CA VAL A 748 -42.28 5.78 29.76
C VAL A 748 -42.63 5.50 28.31
N GLU A 749 -43.91 5.56 27.96
CA GLU A 749 -44.36 5.43 26.57
C GLU A 749 -44.40 6.79 25.88
N LEU A 750 -43.72 6.90 24.73
CA LEU A 750 -43.82 8.04 23.84
C LEU A 750 -44.98 7.87 22.84
N PRO A 751 -45.53 8.98 22.31
CA PRO A 751 -46.42 8.94 21.16
C PRO A 751 -45.77 8.15 20.01
N GLY A 752 -46.54 7.23 19.40
CA GLY A 752 -46.02 6.32 18.37
C GLY A 752 -45.48 4.99 18.91
N GLY A 753 -45.49 4.76 20.23
CA GLY A 753 -45.27 3.45 20.85
C GLY A 753 -43.82 3.11 21.20
N HIS A 754 -42.87 4.04 20.98
CA HIS A 754 -41.50 3.87 21.47
C HIS A 754 -41.46 4.02 23.00
N VAL A 755 -40.57 3.26 23.66
CA VAL A 755 -40.46 3.26 25.12
C VAL A 755 -39.13 3.86 25.54
N ILE A 756 -39.16 4.77 26.51
CA ILE A 756 -37.99 5.26 27.23
C ILE A 756 -37.86 4.50 28.55
N GLU A 757 -36.67 4.02 28.85
CA GLU A 757 -36.31 3.41 30.12
C GLU A 757 -35.48 4.41 30.96
N LEU A 758 -36.06 4.93 32.04
CA LEU A 758 -35.37 5.82 32.99
C LEU A 758 -34.69 4.99 34.07
N LEU A 759 -33.39 5.19 34.29
CA LEU A 759 -32.54 4.34 35.14
C LEU A 759 -31.88 5.18 36.25
N GLU A 760 -32.21 4.94 37.52
CA GLU A 760 -31.47 5.48 38.66
C GLU A 760 -30.62 4.37 39.30
N TYR A 761 -29.30 4.55 39.34
CA TYR A 761 -28.40 3.64 40.03
C TYR A 761 -28.30 4.01 41.51
N SER A 762 -28.81 3.13 42.38
CA SER A 762 -28.67 3.26 43.83
C SER A 762 -27.32 2.71 44.32
N SER A 763 -26.67 1.83 43.53
CA SER A 763 -25.31 1.32 43.76
C SER A 763 -24.55 1.19 42.43
N PRO A 764 -23.28 1.66 42.32
CA PRO A 764 -22.46 2.26 43.38
C PRO A 764 -23.01 3.62 43.86
N PRO A 765 -22.64 4.11 45.06
CA PRO A 765 -23.13 5.38 45.59
C PRO A 765 -22.87 6.54 44.62
N LYS A 766 -23.76 7.55 44.61
CA LYS A 766 -23.68 8.69 43.68
C LYS A 766 -22.33 9.42 43.68
N ALA A 767 -21.62 9.42 44.81
CA ALA A 767 -20.28 10.01 44.92
C ALA A 767 -19.18 9.29 44.10
N GLU A 768 -19.42 8.03 43.73
CA GLU A 768 -18.53 7.21 42.89
C GLU A 768 -18.95 7.23 41.40
N GLN A 769 -20.10 7.82 41.08
CA GLN A 769 -20.61 7.91 39.71
C GLN A 769 -20.03 9.15 39.02
N GLN A 770 -19.61 8.99 37.75
CA GLN A 770 -19.17 10.11 36.92
C GLN A 770 -20.37 10.84 36.34
N GLU A 771 -20.46 12.14 36.57
CA GLU A 771 -21.48 13.00 35.95
C GLU A 771 -21.02 13.44 34.55
N LEU A 772 -21.82 13.13 33.53
CA LEU A 772 -21.58 13.54 32.15
C LEU A 772 -22.58 14.64 31.77
N LYS A 773 -22.09 15.80 31.31
CA LYS A 773 -22.93 16.89 30.75
C LYS A 773 -22.53 17.20 29.31
N PRO A 774 -22.54 16.20 28.42
CA PRO A 774 -22.02 16.38 27.08
C PRO A 774 -22.93 17.31 26.28
N TYR A 775 -22.38 18.27 25.55
CA TYR A 775 -23.08 18.98 24.47
C TYR A 775 -23.56 18.00 23.40
N SER A 776 -24.62 18.33 22.67
CA SER A 776 -25.12 17.49 21.56
C SER A 776 -24.09 17.30 20.44
N TRP A 777 -23.04 18.12 20.43
CA TRP A 777 -21.89 18.01 19.51
C TRP A 777 -20.69 17.28 20.11
N ASP A 778 -20.73 16.86 21.38
CA ASP A 778 -19.67 16.04 21.98
C ASP A 778 -19.71 14.60 21.46
N LEU A 779 -18.54 14.00 21.27
CA LEU A 779 -18.41 12.61 20.81
C LEU A 779 -19.09 11.64 21.79
N GLY A 780 -19.95 10.76 21.25
CA GLY A 780 -20.69 9.77 22.05
C GLY A 780 -21.88 10.35 22.83
N SER A 781 -22.22 11.63 22.65
CA SER A 781 -23.42 12.24 23.22
C SER A 781 -24.70 11.80 22.50
N TRP A 782 -25.84 11.97 23.16
CA TRP A 782 -27.17 11.73 22.60
C TRP A 782 -28.15 12.75 23.17
N HIS A 783 -29.23 13.03 22.44
CA HIS A 783 -30.35 13.84 22.90
C HIS A 783 -31.68 13.18 22.51
N LEU A 784 -32.76 13.57 23.19
CA LEU A 784 -34.11 13.13 22.85
C LEU A 784 -34.83 14.24 22.09
N CYS A 785 -35.21 13.96 20.84
CA CYS A 785 -35.98 14.88 20.01
C CYS A 785 -37.48 14.65 20.17
N LEU A 786 -38.23 15.70 20.51
CA LEU A 786 -39.66 15.68 20.72
C LEU A 786 -40.34 16.78 19.89
N THR A 787 -41.45 16.42 19.23
CA THR A 787 -42.39 17.41 18.71
C THR A 787 -43.44 17.70 19.77
N VAL A 788 -43.63 18.98 20.08
CA VAL A 788 -44.59 19.47 21.07
C VAL A 788 -45.64 20.34 20.40
N GLU A 789 -46.83 20.42 21.00
CA GLU A 789 -47.95 21.20 20.44
C GLU A 789 -47.70 22.71 20.51
N SER A 790 -47.12 23.19 21.62
CA SER A 790 -46.68 24.57 21.80
C SER A 790 -45.28 24.59 22.38
N LEU A 791 -44.35 25.16 21.61
CA LEU A 791 -42.98 25.31 22.07
C LEU A 791 -42.90 26.29 23.24
N GLU A 792 -43.63 27.40 23.16
CA GLU A 792 -43.63 28.44 24.18
C GLU A 792 -44.18 27.93 25.54
N GLU A 793 -45.30 27.19 25.55
CA GLU A 793 -45.86 26.63 26.78
C GLU A 793 -44.94 25.56 27.38
N THR A 794 -44.33 24.73 26.53
CA THR A 794 -43.38 23.70 26.97
C THR A 794 -42.15 24.34 27.61
N LEU A 795 -41.58 25.39 26.99
CA LEU A 795 -40.44 26.11 27.54
C LEU A 795 -40.78 26.76 28.89
N HIS A 796 -41.95 27.39 29.00
CA HIS A 796 -42.39 27.98 30.25
C HIS A 796 -42.55 26.95 31.38
N ALA A 797 -43.12 25.78 31.06
CA ALA A 797 -43.26 24.68 32.01
C ALA A 797 -41.89 24.14 32.47
N LEU A 798 -40.94 23.99 31.54
CA LEU A 798 -39.57 23.56 31.86
C LEU A 798 -38.80 24.58 32.70
N GLU A 799 -38.97 25.89 32.44
CA GLU A 799 -38.35 26.95 33.26
C GLU A 799 -38.89 26.96 34.70
N SER A 800 -40.13 26.51 34.91
CA SER A 800 -40.77 26.42 36.23
C SER A 800 -40.45 25.12 36.99
N ASP A 801 -39.75 24.17 36.37
CA ASP A 801 -39.40 22.88 36.95
C ASP A 801 -38.23 22.96 37.94
N GLU A 802 -38.25 22.14 38.98
CA GLU A 802 -37.19 22.09 40.00
C GLU A 802 -35.84 21.58 39.45
N ALA A 803 -35.80 21.03 38.23
CA ALA A 803 -34.57 20.58 37.58
C ALA A 803 -33.74 21.68 36.90
N ALA A 804 -34.19 22.94 36.97
CA ALA A 804 -33.50 24.12 36.44
C ALA A 804 -33.09 23.96 34.95
N TRP A 805 -34.08 23.87 34.07
CA TRP A 805 -33.84 23.81 32.63
C TRP A 805 -33.36 25.16 32.08
N SER A 806 -32.49 25.08 31.07
CA SER A 806 -31.93 26.24 30.37
C SER A 806 -31.99 26.04 28.86
N GLN A 807 -32.31 27.10 28.14
CA GLN A 807 -32.20 27.13 26.68
C GLN A 807 -30.72 27.28 26.31
N LEU A 808 -30.22 26.42 25.41
CA LEU A 808 -28.84 26.55 24.91
C LEU A 808 -28.71 27.70 23.91
N THR A 809 -29.77 27.93 23.14
CA THR A 809 -29.93 29.05 22.20
C THR A 809 -31.40 29.49 22.18
N ALA A 810 -31.68 30.68 21.65
CA ALA A 810 -33.08 31.08 21.40
C ALA A 810 -33.72 30.16 20.33
N PRO A 811 -35.05 29.94 20.37
CA PRO A 811 -35.75 29.16 19.34
C PRO A 811 -35.49 29.69 17.93
N GLN A 812 -35.11 28.78 17.02
CA GLN A 812 -34.80 29.10 15.62
C GLN A 812 -35.95 28.67 14.72
N VAL A 813 -36.39 29.54 13.81
CA VAL A 813 -37.37 29.17 12.77
C VAL A 813 -36.62 28.51 11.62
N LEU A 814 -37.07 27.32 11.22
CA LEU A 814 -36.52 26.64 10.05
C LEU A 814 -37.06 27.28 8.78
N GLU A 815 -36.19 27.85 7.96
CA GLU A 815 -36.62 28.58 6.77
C GLU A 815 -36.92 27.65 5.57
N GLN A 816 -36.38 26.43 5.58
CA GLN A 816 -36.41 25.51 4.43
C GLN A 816 -36.54 24.04 4.86
N GLY A 817 -36.82 23.16 3.89
CA GLY A 817 -36.92 21.70 4.07
C GLY A 817 -38.29 21.19 4.54
N PRO A 818 -38.43 19.88 4.84
CA PRO A 818 -39.70 19.26 5.25
C PRO A 818 -40.32 19.85 6.52
N ASN A 819 -39.52 20.58 7.30
CA ASN A 819 -39.93 21.22 8.55
C ASN A 819 -39.94 22.76 8.45
N ALA A 820 -39.94 23.34 7.24
CA ALA A 820 -39.97 24.79 7.06
C ALA A 820 -41.17 25.44 7.78
N GLY A 821 -40.92 26.57 8.43
CA GLY A 821 -41.88 27.30 9.26
C GLY A 821 -41.98 26.83 10.72
N ARG A 822 -41.42 25.66 11.06
CA ARG A 822 -41.39 25.15 12.44
C ARG A 822 -40.28 25.81 13.26
N LYS A 823 -40.45 25.85 14.58
CA LYS A 823 -39.41 26.32 15.50
C LYS A 823 -38.68 25.14 16.12
N VAL A 824 -37.37 25.26 16.29
CA VAL A 824 -36.52 24.28 16.98
C VAL A 824 -35.67 24.93 18.06
N VAL A 825 -35.49 24.26 19.19
CA VAL A 825 -34.61 24.70 20.27
C VAL A 825 -34.01 23.50 21.01
N TYR A 826 -32.78 23.65 21.48
CA TYR A 826 -32.17 22.71 22.43
C TYR A 826 -32.27 23.26 23.84
N VAL A 827 -32.72 22.42 24.77
CA VAL A 827 -32.77 22.73 26.21
C VAL A 827 -32.01 21.69 27.01
N ARG A 828 -31.48 22.10 28.16
CA ARG A 828 -30.69 21.25 29.05
C ARG A 828 -30.98 21.50 30.52
N ASN A 829 -31.04 20.44 31.32
CA ASN A 829 -31.16 20.53 32.77
C ASN A 829 -29.83 20.36 33.49
N GLU A 830 -29.84 20.55 34.82
CA GLU A 830 -28.63 20.41 35.64
C GLU A 830 -28.03 19.00 35.65
N ASP A 831 -28.82 17.96 35.35
CA ASP A 831 -28.36 16.57 35.33
C ASP A 831 -27.75 16.17 33.97
N GLY A 832 -27.67 17.09 33.01
CA GLY A 832 -27.06 16.88 31.69
C GLY A 832 -28.00 16.34 30.62
N LEU A 833 -29.29 16.11 30.93
CA LEU A 833 -30.29 15.67 29.95
C LEU A 833 -30.51 16.78 28.92
N THR A 834 -30.41 16.42 27.64
CA THR A 834 -30.61 17.36 26.52
C THR A 834 -31.84 16.95 25.73
N LEU A 835 -32.78 17.89 25.59
CA LEU A 835 -33.96 17.74 24.74
C LEU A 835 -33.85 18.67 23.54
N GLU A 836 -34.18 18.15 22.36
CA GLU A 836 -34.45 18.94 21.15
C GLU A 836 -35.96 19.04 20.98
N LEU A 837 -36.51 20.25 20.99
CA LEU A 837 -37.94 20.49 20.93
C LEU A 837 -38.31 21.15 19.60
N PHE A 838 -39.26 20.55 18.90
CA PHE A 838 -39.89 21.10 17.71
C PHE A 838 -41.31 21.57 18.01
N GLY A 839 -41.64 22.81 17.63
CA GLY A 839 -43.00 23.38 17.68
C GLY A 839 -43.49 23.90 16.35
#